data_AF-A0A9W3D255-F1
#
_entry.id   AF-A0A9W3D255-F1
#
_cell.length_a   1.000
_cell.length_b   1.000
_cell.length_c   1.000
_cell.angle_alpha   90.00
_cell.angle_beta   90.00
_cell.angle_gamma   90.00
#
_symmetry.space_group_name_H-M   'P 1'
#
loop_
_entity.id
_entity.type
_entity.pdbx_description
1 polymer ?
#
loop_
_entity_poly.entity_id
_entity_poly.type
_entity_poly.pdbx_seq_one_letter_code
_entity_poly.pdbx_strand_id
1 'polypeptide(L)'
;MVSTTLNEAKDVRSKGVFKVIVERTTPLSYVKNMLPLHPIVSRKTLLEKAWECLMGNGCGSLGFYGVAGVGKTTLLTQLKNKFTEDGDASSLVIFVPVEPEEEVEGIIQHEIWKRLGQIDKEEKASAIFEILSVKRFVLLLDGIHRKLDLEDIGVPEPTSGNGCKIVFTTRSRETCRGMGTDTEVEVECLSPEEAWDFFQGIVGETTLKSHPDIPQLARIICGKCGGLPVALCLIGETMSRKTTVREWHHAISVLVSSTTEDELLPNLKFTYDNLHGESIRSCFLYCAMFPRSCDISKKELVDCWIAEGMIEEEEDREIAEIKGYEMIADLVMMRLLIDDESGYGVTMNGIVREMALWIASECGRQKEKFVVVGGMGIHQMPEVNDLSKVRRMSVTSTQVNTISNSPNCLHLTTFFLQENSLTWISHDFFRWMTSLVVLNLSRNRELDELPEQVSSLVSLRLLNLSRTKISRLPLGLKRLKRLIHLDLEYTSLLREVEVIGYLLNLQVLRLLRSVPMDLSLMEDIQLLKSLRELSLTVREVDVLKRLQTIDQLASCIRHLHLTGITIKDGGTLLLNSMLSLRELDVRMCDIPEIIITIQRETIHFGNIQKIPNLLNIRRVALSWCTGLRDLTWLLLAPNLSELRVHECQQIEHIINKEKATGGMSEQPFRNLTRLGLDSLPRLESIYWTPLPFPVLKYLYIRGCPKLRRLPFSTKGHQVRSDIYQEWIKGVEWEDQATKQHLSNYDDRDFPKIPEEQKMDGLASESHPIEEIVLVETLGSGKGTTTNSITEEVQSGTHATVEHTQTYRYLTPDCMISNRIDNRGVGRKAVQPSGVIVTPSLKKFSLVDLKTATKNFRPESMIEEGGFGQVFKGWLEEKTLAPSRAGVGIPVAVKKSSPDSTQGLHEWQCEVRFLGKFHHPNLVKLLGYCWEENQFLLVYEYLPKGSLENHLFSKGEALTWDTRLKIVIEAAEGLNFLHNSEKSVIYRDFKASNILLDSNFHAKLSDFGLAKLGPINGVSHVTTRVMGTQGYAAPEYMATGHLYVRSDVYGFGVVLLEILTGLRALDPNRPPMQLNLVEWAKPSLTQKKKIQKMMDPRLEHKYPISAVIRTAALILRCLEEDPKNRPPMDEVLRELEIVRSMRDEPKEEKRKRSSGGPDNNRINRNGSPHVRRTGRTR
;
A
#
# COMPACT_ATOMS: atom_id res chain seq x y z
N MET A 1 60.84 -12.25 4.83
CA MET A 1 60.49 -13.39 5.70
C MET A 1 59.54 -14.39 5.02
N VAL A 2 59.49 -14.44 3.67
CA VAL A 2 58.44 -15.14 2.90
C VAL A 2 58.94 -16.45 2.24
N SER A 3 60.25 -16.71 2.20
CA SER A 3 60.77 -17.95 1.58
C SER A 3 60.86 -19.15 2.54
N THR A 4 60.76 -18.92 3.85
CA THR A 4 60.91 -19.98 4.87
C THR A 4 59.62 -20.78 5.06
N THR A 5 58.45 -20.15 4.90
CA THR A 5 57.13 -20.77 5.06
C THR A 5 56.72 -21.69 3.90
N LEU A 6 57.30 -21.53 2.70
CA LEU A 6 56.98 -22.39 1.54
C LEU A 6 57.57 -23.80 1.65
N ASN A 7 58.69 -23.95 2.37
CA ASN A 7 59.33 -25.25 2.59
C ASN A 7 58.67 -26.03 3.74
N GLU A 8 58.11 -25.35 4.74
CA GLU A 8 57.32 -25.98 5.81
C GLU A 8 55.98 -26.52 5.27
N ALA A 9 55.34 -25.82 4.32
CA ALA A 9 54.14 -26.31 3.64
C ALA A 9 54.38 -27.60 2.80
N LYS A 10 55.61 -27.80 2.28
CA LYS A 10 55.98 -29.03 1.57
C LYS A 10 56.26 -30.20 2.51
N ASP A 11 56.75 -29.97 3.73
CA ASP A 11 56.99 -31.02 4.73
C ASP A 11 55.67 -31.58 5.29
N VAL A 12 54.65 -30.74 5.47
CA VAL A 12 53.30 -31.14 5.92
C VAL A 12 52.57 -31.99 4.86
N ARG A 13 52.91 -31.85 3.57
CA ARG A 13 52.37 -32.69 2.48
C ARG A 13 52.84 -34.16 2.56
N SER A 14 53.92 -34.45 3.27
CA SER A 14 54.52 -35.79 3.37
C SER A 14 54.03 -36.64 4.56
N LYS A 15 53.32 -36.04 5.53
CA LYS A 15 52.96 -36.69 6.80
C LYS A 15 51.52 -37.19 6.91
N GLY A 16 50.75 -37.18 5.83
CA GLY A 16 49.62 -38.12 5.63
C GLY A 16 48.55 -38.22 6.73
N VAL A 17 48.29 -37.17 7.52
CA VAL A 17 47.19 -37.18 8.51
C VAL A 17 46.54 -35.80 8.60
N PHE A 18 45.44 -35.61 7.88
CA PHE A 18 44.33 -34.76 8.31
C PHE A 18 43.02 -35.35 7.76
N LYS A 19 42.26 -36.00 8.63
CA LYS A 19 40.88 -36.41 8.39
C LYS A 19 39.97 -35.39 9.06
N VAL A 20 39.80 -34.23 8.41
CA VAL A 20 38.80 -33.24 8.81
C VAL A 20 37.51 -33.57 8.07
N ILE A 21 36.49 -33.92 8.84
CA ILE A 21 35.12 -34.13 8.37
C ILE A 21 34.55 -32.74 8.08
N VAL A 22 34.56 -32.35 6.81
CA VAL A 22 33.87 -31.15 6.33
C VAL A 22 32.43 -31.55 5.98
N GLU A 23 31.48 -31.10 6.79
CA GLU A 23 30.07 -31.12 6.44
C GLU A 23 29.85 -30.33 5.13
N ARG A 24 29.26 -30.98 4.13
CA ARG A 24 29.04 -30.42 2.79
C ARG A 24 27.85 -29.47 2.81
N THR A 25 28.10 -28.16 2.84
CA THR A 25 27.15 -27.08 2.50
C THR A 25 27.10 -26.88 0.98
N THR A 26 25.91 -26.95 0.37
CA THR A 26 25.65 -26.60 -1.03
C THR A 26 25.09 -25.17 -1.17
N PRO A 27 25.34 -24.50 -2.32
CA PRO A 27 25.04 -23.09 -2.55
C PRO A 27 23.58 -22.81 -2.91
N LEU A 28 22.91 -21.95 -2.14
CA LEU A 28 21.60 -21.37 -2.45
C LEU A 28 21.50 -20.86 -3.91
N SER A 29 20.81 -21.63 -4.77
CA SER A 29 20.55 -21.33 -6.17
C SER A 29 19.24 -20.54 -6.35
N TYR A 30 19.37 -19.21 -6.29
CA TYR A 30 18.33 -18.26 -6.68
C TYR A 30 18.29 -18.14 -8.20
N VAL A 31 17.31 -18.77 -8.84
CA VAL A 31 16.95 -18.46 -10.22
C VAL A 31 16.26 -17.08 -10.19
N LYS A 32 16.51 -16.23 -11.18
CA LYS A 32 15.73 -15.02 -11.44
C LYS A 32 15.05 -15.28 -12.78
N ASN A 33 13.88 -15.90 -12.78
CA ASN A 33 13.05 -16.01 -13.97
C ASN A 33 12.54 -14.60 -14.34
N MET A 34 13.27 -13.90 -15.21
CA MET A 34 12.67 -12.81 -15.97
C MET A 34 11.54 -13.40 -16.83
N LEU A 35 10.39 -12.70 -16.88
CA LEU A 35 9.35 -12.92 -17.89
C LEU A 35 10.00 -13.14 -19.27
N PRO A 36 9.47 -14.06 -20.10
CA PRO A 36 10.08 -14.41 -21.37
C PRO A 36 10.20 -13.15 -22.23
N LEU A 37 11.41 -12.61 -22.29
CA LEU A 37 11.79 -11.66 -23.32
C LEU A 37 11.47 -12.35 -24.64
N HIS A 38 10.84 -11.62 -25.58
CA HIS A 38 10.84 -12.04 -26.97
C HIS A 38 12.27 -12.49 -27.30
N PRO A 39 12.48 -13.75 -27.73
CA PRO A 39 13.81 -14.32 -27.80
C PRO A 39 14.63 -13.54 -28.83
N ILE A 40 15.59 -12.75 -28.35
CA ILE A 40 16.51 -12.03 -29.21
C ILE A 40 17.52 -13.05 -29.75
N VAL A 41 17.46 -13.31 -31.05
CA VAL A 41 18.24 -14.37 -31.72
C VAL A 41 19.74 -14.16 -31.52
N SER A 42 20.26 -12.96 -31.77
CA SER A 42 21.68 -12.64 -31.52
C SER A 42 22.13 -12.90 -30.07
N ARG A 43 21.25 -12.67 -29.08
CA ARG A 43 21.57 -12.94 -27.66
C ARG A 43 21.61 -14.42 -27.35
N LYS A 44 20.73 -15.23 -27.96
CA LYS A 44 20.81 -16.69 -27.87
C LYS A 44 22.10 -17.22 -28.49
N THR A 45 22.46 -16.74 -29.67
CA THR A 45 23.71 -17.14 -30.34
C THR A 45 24.94 -16.70 -29.54
N LEU A 46 24.95 -15.52 -28.95
CA LEU A 46 26.01 -15.06 -28.04
C LEU A 46 26.10 -15.94 -26.78
N LEU A 47 24.97 -16.31 -26.19
CA LEU A 47 24.91 -17.22 -25.05
C LEU A 47 25.46 -18.61 -25.40
N GLU A 48 25.11 -19.15 -26.57
CA GLU A 48 25.61 -20.44 -27.07
C GLU A 48 27.12 -20.39 -27.31
N LYS A 49 27.63 -19.36 -28.00
CA LYS A 49 29.07 -19.17 -28.20
C LYS A 49 29.84 -19.03 -26.88
N ALA A 50 29.30 -18.25 -25.94
CA ALA A 50 29.90 -18.10 -24.61
C ALA A 50 29.91 -19.44 -23.85
N TRP A 51 28.83 -20.21 -23.95
CA TRP A 51 28.71 -21.54 -23.35
C TRP A 51 29.72 -22.52 -23.96
N GLU A 52 29.80 -22.63 -25.29
CA GLU A 52 30.78 -23.47 -25.99
C GLU A 52 32.21 -23.11 -25.61
N CYS A 53 32.51 -21.82 -25.51
CA CYS A 53 33.80 -21.31 -25.07
C CYS A 53 34.12 -21.77 -23.64
N LEU A 54 33.21 -21.55 -22.70
CA LEU A 54 33.38 -21.90 -21.29
C LEU A 54 33.47 -23.42 -21.06
N MET A 55 32.78 -24.23 -21.86
CA MET A 55 32.84 -25.69 -21.76
C MET A 55 34.08 -26.28 -22.46
N GLY A 56 34.81 -25.50 -23.26
CA GLY A 56 36.08 -25.90 -23.85
C GLY A 56 37.23 -25.99 -22.83
N ASN A 57 38.23 -26.82 -23.12
CA ASN A 57 39.39 -27.08 -22.24
C ASN A 57 40.37 -25.90 -22.08
N GLY A 58 40.14 -24.77 -22.79
CA GLY A 58 41.08 -23.65 -22.88
C GLY A 58 40.59 -22.30 -22.32
N CYS A 59 39.34 -22.18 -21.87
CA CYS A 59 38.79 -20.91 -21.38
C CYS A 59 38.47 -21.01 -19.89
N GLY A 60 39.32 -20.43 -19.04
CA GLY A 60 39.09 -20.28 -17.61
C GLY A 60 38.33 -18.99 -17.27
N SER A 61 38.44 -17.97 -18.12
CA SER A 61 37.92 -16.64 -17.85
C SER A 61 37.26 -15.97 -19.07
N LEU A 62 36.07 -15.39 -18.88
CA LEU A 62 35.27 -14.76 -19.93
C LEU A 62 34.76 -13.38 -19.50
N GLY A 63 35.09 -12.33 -20.26
CA GLY A 63 34.62 -10.97 -20.00
C GLY A 63 33.58 -10.49 -21.03
N PHE A 64 32.37 -10.15 -20.59
CA PHE A 64 31.39 -9.42 -21.41
C PHE A 64 31.57 -7.92 -21.26
N TYR A 65 31.79 -7.20 -22.37
CA TYR A 65 31.88 -5.74 -22.37
C TYR A 65 30.91 -5.09 -23.35
N GLY A 66 30.61 -3.80 -23.16
CA GLY A 66 29.72 -3.03 -24.03
C GLY A 66 29.01 -1.89 -23.30
N VAL A 67 28.17 -1.13 -24.01
CA VAL A 67 27.48 0.05 -23.45
C VAL A 67 26.43 -0.30 -22.39
N ALA A 68 26.03 0.68 -21.57
CA ALA A 68 25.03 0.48 -20.52
C ALA A 68 23.66 0.11 -21.14
N GLY A 69 22.89 -0.78 -20.49
CA GLY A 69 21.56 -1.17 -20.98
C GLY A 69 21.52 -2.19 -22.14
N VAL A 70 22.68 -2.60 -22.66
CA VAL A 70 22.77 -3.50 -23.84
C VAL A 70 22.39 -4.98 -23.57
N GLY A 71 22.30 -5.38 -22.29
CA GLY A 71 21.87 -6.73 -21.90
C GLY A 71 22.96 -7.65 -21.34
N LYS A 72 24.13 -7.12 -20.95
CA LYS A 72 25.23 -7.91 -20.33
C LYS A 72 24.78 -8.69 -19.08
N THR A 73 24.13 -8.01 -18.12
CA THR A 73 23.58 -8.65 -16.91
C THR A 73 22.57 -9.75 -17.25
N THR A 74 21.77 -9.56 -18.29
CA THR A 74 20.81 -10.58 -18.78
C THR A 74 21.54 -11.82 -19.29
N LEU A 75 22.60 -11.65 -20.09
CA LEU A 75 23.44 -12.76 -20.57
C LEU A 75 24.14 -13.48 -19.41
N LEU A 76 24.71 -12.73 -18.45
CA LEU A 76 25.35 -13.32 -17.26
C LEU A 76 24.34 -14.10 -16.41
N THR A 77 23.11 -13.60 -16.28
CA THR A 77 22.02 -14.30 -15.58
C THR A 77 21.58 -15.56 -16.34
N GLN A 78 21.51 -15.52 -17.66
CA GLN A 78 21.20 -16.70 -18.48
C GLN A 78 22.30 -17.77 -18.39
N LEU A 79 23.58 -17.36 -18.36
CA LEU A 79 24.70 -18.26 -18.09
C LEU A 79 24.62 -18.87 -16.69
N LYS A 80 24.33 -18.06 -15.67
CA LYS A 80 24.10 -18.55 -14.31
C LYS A 80 23.04 -19.65 -14.30
N ASN A 81 21.90 -19.42 -14.95
CA ASN A 81 20.81 -20.39 -15.03
C ASN A 81 21.28 -21.66 -15.75
N LYS A 82 21.96 -21.53 -16.90
CA LYS A 82 22.54 -22.67 -17.62
C LYS A 82 23.53 -23.49 -16.77
N PHE A 83 24.45 -22.84 -16.07
CA PHE A 83 25.37 -23.53 -15.14
C PHE A 83 24.64 -24.23 -14.00
N THR A 84 23.51 -23.69 -13.57
CA THR A 84 22.67 -24.30 -12.52
C THR A 84 21.87 -25.49 -13.08
N GLU A 85 21.42 -25.42 -14.34
CA GLU A 85 20.63 -26.46 -15.02
C GLU A 85 21.47 -27.65 -15.52
N ASP A 86 22.72 -27.42 -15.95
CA ASP A 86 23.59 -28.46 -16.54
C ASP A 86 24.06 -29.53 -15.53
N GLY A 87 23.77 -29.34 -14.23
CA GLY A 87 23.77 -30.43 -13.26
C GLY A 87 25.15 -31.00 -12.90
N ASP A 88 26.26 -30.30 -13.18
CA ASP A 88 27.57 -30.69 -12.62
C ASP A 88 27.59 -30.35 -11.12
N ALA A 89 26.99 -31.24 -10.33
CA ALA A 89 26.77 -31.16 -8.87
C ALA A 89 28.08 -31.00 -8.05
N SER A 90 29.23 -31.01 -8.72
CA SER A 90 30.55 -30.76 -8.14
C SER A 90 31.02 -29.30 -8.22
N SER A 91 30.33 -28.44 -8.98
CA SER A 91 30.73 -27.06 -9.24
C SER A 91 29.94 -26.03 -8.42
N LEU A 92 30.64 -25.23 -7.61
CA LEU A 92 30.07 -24.17 -6.78
C LEU A 92 29.80 -22.92 -7.63
N VAL A 93 28.53 -22.57 -7.89
CA VAL A 93 28.17 -21.34 -8.64
C VAL A 93 27.98 -20.16 -7.69
N ILE A 94 28.81 -19.12 -7.85
CA ILE A 94 28.82 -17.90 -7.05
C ILE A 94 28.45 -16.73 -7.94
N PHE A 95 27.42 -15.98 -7.59
CA PHE A 95 27.02 -14.76 -8.31
C PHE A 95 27.15 -13.56 -7.38
N VAL A 96 27.97 -12.58 -7.77
CA VAL A 96 28.23 -11.36 -7.01
C VAL A 96 27.91 -10.15 -7.90
N PRO A 97 26.84 -9.40 -7.61
CA PRO A 97 26.66 -8.07 -8.19
C PRO A 97 27.69 -7.11 -7.56
N VAL A 98 28.44 -6.41 -8.39
CA VAL A 98 29.50 -5.48 -7.97
C VAL A 98 28.98 -4.04 -8.12
N GLU A 99 29.05 -3.27 -7.03
CA GLU A 99 28.80 -1.83 -7.04
C GLU A 99 30.12 -1.06 -7.28
N PRO A 100 30.09 0.12 -7.93
CA PRO A 100 31.26 0.97 -8.12
C PRO A 100 31.71 1.59 -6.79
N GLU A 101 32.63 0.91 -6.10
CA GLU A 101 33.20 1.35 -4.81
C GLU A 101 34.73 1.31 -4.81
N GLU A 102 35.37 1.94 -3.82
CA GLU A 102 36.84 1.94 -3.68
C GLU A 102 37.39 0.57 -3.22
N GLU A 103 36.64 -0.19 -2.40
CA GLU A 103 37.06 -1.49 -1.80
C GLU A 103 36.30 -2.71 -2.34
N VAL A 104 36.20 -2.85 -3.67
CA VAL A 104 35.45 -3.93 -4.33
C VAL A 104 35.90 -5.34 -3.91
N GLU A 105 37.20 -5.55 -3.70
CA GLU A 105 37.77 -6.85 -3.35
C GLU A 105 37.21 -7.39 -2.02
N GLY A 106 37.03 -6.54 -1.02
CA GLY A 106 36.46 -6.91 0.28
C GLY A 106 34.98 -7.31 0.20
N ILE A 107 34.21 -6.63 -0.67
CA ILE A 107 32.79 -6.96 -0.93
C ILE A 107 32.68 -8.35 -1.58
N ILE A 108 33.48 -8.59 -2.62
CA ILE A 108 33.49 -9.89 -3.33
C ILE A 108 33.92 -10.98 -2.36
N GLN A 109 34.96 -10.75 -1.57
CA GLN A 109 35.44 -11.67 -0.55
C GLN A 109 34.35 -12.02 0.47
N HIS A 110 33.61 -11.03 0.96
CA HIS A 110 32.52 -11.24 1.91
C HIS A 110 31.37 -12.04 1.30
N GLU A 111 30.94 -11.73 0.07
CA GLU A 111 29.83 -12.43 -0.57
C GLU A 111 30.21 -13.89 -0.91
N ILE A 112 31.46 -14.13 -1.33
CA ILE A 112 32.01 -15.49 -1.47
C ILE A 112 31.99 -16.19 -0.10
N TRP A 113 32.53 -15.57 0.94
CA TRP A 113 32.60 -16.13 2.30
C TRP A 113 31.23 -16.54 2.84
N LYS A 114 30.23 -15.66 2.69
CA LYS A 114 28.84 -15.89 3.06
C LYS A 114 28.25 -17.08 2.31
N ARG A 115 28.55 -17.21 1.02
CA ARG A 115 28.07 -18.32 0.17
C ARG A 115 28.74 -19.65 0.47
N LEU A 116 29.95 -19.62 1.05
CA LEU A 116 30.65 -20.79 1.57
C LEU A 116 30.12 -21.26 2.94
N GLY A 117 29.27 -20.46 3.61
CA GLY A 117 28.56 -20.83 4.84
C GLY A 117 29.42 -20.84 6.10
N GLN A 118 30.49 -20.04 6.16
CA GLN A 118 31.44 -19.98 7.28
C GLN A 118 31.21 -18.74 8.17
N ILE A 119 31.46 -18.84 9.49
CA ILE A 119 31.39 -17.74 10.46
C ILE A 119 32.81 -17.29 10.84
N ASP A 120 32.97 -15.99 11.08
CA ASP A 120 34.20 -15.20 11.24
C ASP A 120 35.52 -15.93 11.57
N LYS A 121 36.44 -15.85 10.60
CA LYS A 121 37.90 -16.00 10.79
C LYS A 121 38.58 -14.66 10.48
N GLU A 122 39.70 -14.39 11.15
CA GLU A 122 40.51 -13.17 10.96
C GLU A 122 41.22 -13.13 9.59
N GLU A 123 41.48 -14.29 8.96
CA GLU A 123 42.13 -14.38 7.64
C GLU A 123 41.20 -14.96 6.56
N LYS A 124 40.25 -14.14 6.06
CA LYS A 124 39.23 -14.55 5.09
C LYS A 124 39.82 -14.97 3.73
N ALA A 125 40.79 -14.23 3.19
CA ALA A 125 41.43 -14.51 1.89
C ALA A 125 42.05 -15.91 1.85
N SER A 126 42.92 -16.23 2.81
CA SER A 126 43.61 -17.53 2.90
C SER A 126 42.62 -18.69 2.99
N ALA A 127 41.57 -18.55 3.80
CA ALA A 127 40.57 -19.59 3.97
C ALA A 127 39.68 -19.77 2.71
N ILE A 128 39.34 -18.69 2.00
CA ILE A 128 38.66 -18.80 0.70
C ILE A 128 39.56 -19.52 -0.30
N PHE A 129 40.84 -19.15 -0.35
CA PHE A 129 41.81 -19.75 -1.26
C PHE A 129 41.96 -21.25 -1.02
N GLU A 130 42.08 -21.68 0.24
CA GLU A 130 42.15 -23.10 0.60
C GLU A 130 40.89 -23.87 0.17
N ILE A 131 39.70 -23.31 0.40
CA ILE A 131 38.43 -23.96 0.06
C ILE A 131 38.21 -24.02 -1.46
N LEU A 132 38.45 -22.91 -2.17
CA LEU A 132 38.26 -22.82 -3.62
C LEU A 132 39.35 -23.56 -4.39
N SER A 133 40.55 -23.74 -3.83
CA SER A 133 41.63 -24.50 -4.48
C SER A 133 41.34 -26.00 -4.59
N VAL A 134 40.44 -26.53 -3.75
CA VAL A 134 40.07 -27.96 -3.74
C VAL A 134 38.66 -28.23 -4.31
N LYS A 135 37.95 -27.19 -4.75
CA LYS A 135 36.60 -27.28 -5.33
C LYS A 135 36.58 -26.71 -6.73
N ARG A 136 35.77 -27.30 -7.61
CA ARG A 136 35.40 -26.64 -8.86
C ARG A 136 34.40 -25.54 -8.55
N PHE A 137 34.60 -24.35 -9.11
CA PHE A 137 33.67 -23.23 -8.93
C PHE A 137 33.48 -22.44 -10.22
N VAL A 138 32.34 -21.76 -10.30
CA VAL A 138 32.01 -20.77 -11.32
C VAL A 138 31.72 -19.46 -10.60
N LEU A 139 32.58 -18.46 -10.79
CA LEU A 139 32.42 -17.13 -10.20
C LEU A 139 31.88 -16.16 -11.26
N LEU A 140 30.70 -15.60 -11.01
CA LEU A 140 29.99 -14.68 -11.90
C LEU A 140 29.96 -13.29 -11.25
N LEU A 141 30.66 -12.32 -11.84
CA LEU A 141 30.78 -10.95 -11.30
C LEU A 141 30.05 -9.95 -12.21
N ASP A 142 28.98 -9.31 -11.73
CA ASP A 142 28.19 -8.37 -12.54
C ASP A 142 28.57 -6.92 -12.25
N GLY A 143 29.17 -6.21 -13.21
CA GLY A 143 29.41 -4.77 -13.12
C GLY A 143 30.80 -4.38 -12.63
N ILE A 144 31.86 -5.07 -13.05
CA ILE A 144 33.24 -4.70 -12.72
C ILE A 144 33.61 -3.38 -13.40
N HIS A 145 34.22 -2.47 -12.65
CA HIS A 145 34.65 -1.16 -13.14
C HIS A 145 36.16 -1.00 -13.27
N ARG A 146 36.96 -1.74 -12.49
CA ARG A 146 38.44 -1.71 -12.49
C ARG A 146 39.02 -3.12 -12.44
N LYS A 147 40.33 -3.24 -12.69
CA LYS A 147 41.04 -4.51 -12.46
C LYS A 147 40.91 -4.92 -10.99
N LEU A 148 40.61 -6.19 -10.76
CA LEU A 148 40.57 -6.83 -9.45
C LEU A 148 41.83 -7.68 -9.27
N ASP A 149 42.35 -7.71 -8.04
CA ASP A 149 43.35 -8.68 -7.65
C ASP A 149 42.65 -9.91 -7.05
N LEU A 150 42.65 -11.02 -7.79
CA LEU A 150 41.99 -12.25 -7.35
C LEU A 150 42.72 -12.89 -6.16
N GLU A 151 44.04 -12.69 -6.03
CA GLU A 151 44.83 -13.23 -4.92
C GLU A 151 44.42 -12.56 -3.60
N ASP A 152 44.24 -11.22 -3.60
CA ASP A 152 43.79 -10.46 -2.43
C ASP A 152 42.38 -10.88 -1.95
N ILE A 153 41.52 -11.26 -2.89
CA ILE A 153 40.19 -11.79 -2.58
C ILE A 153 40.28 -13.23 -2.02
N GLY A 154 41.33 -13.97 -2.38
CA GLY A 154 41.49 -15.39 -2.09
C GLY A 154 40.91 -16.30 -3.17
N VAL A 155 40.65 -15.80 -4.38
CA VAL A 155 40.14 -16.58 -5.51
C VAL A 155 41.32 -17.11 -6.33
N PRO A 156 41.53 -18.44 -6.42
CA PRO A 156 42.60 -18.99 -7.24
C PRO A 156 42.32 -18.76 -8.73
N GLU A 157 43.36 -18.51 -9.51
CA GLU A 157 43.19 -18.33 -10.96
C GLU A 157 42.63 -19.60 -11.63
N PRO A 158 41.69 -19.46 -12.57
CA PRO A 158 41.17 -20.59 -13.32
C PRO A 158 42.26 -21.13 -14.26
N THR A 159 42.52 -22.44 -14.20
CA THR A 159 43.52 -23.11 -15.04
C THR A 159 42.86 -24.24 -15.82
N SER A 160 43.47 -24.66 -16.94
CA SER A 160 42.97 -25.77 -17.75
C SER A 160 42.86 -27.10 -16.98
N GLY A 161 43.55 -27.23 -15.83
CA GLY A 161 43.54 -28.43 -14.99
C GLY A 161 42.57 -28.41 -13.80
N ASN A 162 42.14 -27.23 -13.31
CA ASN A 162 41.24 -27.15 -12.15
C ASN A 162 39.75 -27.08 -12.53
N GLY A 163 39.43 -26.76 -13.78
CA GLY A 163 38.06 -26.72 -14.28
C GLY A 163 37.19 -25.62 -13.66
N CYS A 164 37.80 -24.63 -13.01
CA CYS A 164 37.13 -23.45 -12.46
C CYS A 164 36.90 -22.40 -13.55
N LYS A 165 35.87 -21.57 -13.40
CA LYS A 165 35.48 -20.55 -14.38
C LYS A 165 35.22 -19.21 -13.72
N ILE A 166 35.66 -18.13 -14.33
CA ILE A 166 35.34 -16.76 -13.93
C ILE A 166 34.66 -16.05 -15.11
N VAL A 167 33.45 -15.55 -14.91
CA VAL A 167 32.73 -14.78 -15.93
C VAL A 167 32.35 -13.45 -15.34
N PHE A 168 32.56 -12.36 -16.06
CA PHE A 168 32.18 -11.05 -15.56
C PHE A 168 31.62 -10.11 -16.63
N THR A 169 30.93 -9.06 -16.18
CA THR A 169 30.45 -7.98 -17.05
C THR A 169 31.15 -6.67 -16.71
N THR A 170 31.46 -5.86 -17.72
CA THR A 170 32.06 -4.53 -17.57
C THR A 170 31.54 -3.56 -18.63
N ARG A 171 31.69 -2.25 -18.40
CA ARG A 171 31.46 -1.22 -19.43
C ARG A 171 32.73 -0.91 -20.24
N SER A 172 33.92 -1.25 -19.73
CA SER A 172 35.22 -0.93 -20.33
C SER A 172 35.90 -2.17 -20.89
N ARG A 173 36.36 -2.08 -22.14
CA ARG A 173 37.19 -3.11 -22.76
C ARG A 173 38.58 -3.17 -22.12
N GLU A 174 39.12 -2.04 -21.68
CA GLU A 174 40.40 -1.99 -20.96
C GLU A 174 40.34 -2.82 -19.67
N THR A 175 39.22 -2.80 -18.95
CA THR A 175 39.04 -3.64 -17.75
C THR A 175 39.09 -5.14 -18.07
N CYS A 176 38.54 -5.59 -19.21
CA CYS A 176 38.68 -6.99 -19.63
C CYS A 176 40.16 -7.36 -19.86
N ARG A 177 40.89 -6.50 -20.58
CA ARG A 177 42.33 -6.71 -20.84
C ARG A 177 43.15 -6.71 -19.56
N GLY A 178 42.84 -5.80 -18.64
CA GLY A 178 43.53 -5.69 -17.34
C GLY A 178 43.33 -6.91 -16.44
N MET A 179 42.17 -7.57 -16.53
CA MET A 179 41.86 -8.81 -15.83
C MET A 179 42.51 -10.05 -16.45
N GLY A 180 43.17 -9.94 -17.62
CA GLY A 180 43.85 -11.06 -18.26
C GLY A 180 42.91 -12.16 -18.77
N THR A 181 41.70 -11.81 -19.24
CA THR A 181 40.71 -12.81 -19.66
C THR A 181 41.13 -13.62 -20.88
N ASP A 182 40.82 -14.93 -20.87
CA ASP A 182 41.05 -15.83 -22.00
C ASP A 182 40.18 -15.48 -23.22
N THR A 183 38.99 -14.94 -22.98
CA THR A 183 38.07 -14.53 -24.05
C THR A 183 37.31 -13.25 -23.68
N GLU A 184 37.26 -12.33 -24.65
CA GLU A 184 36.49 -11.08 -24.57
C GLU A 184 35.29 -11.17 -25.53
N VAL A 185 34.09 -10.85 -25.04
CA VAL A 185 32.87 -10.82 -25.87
C VAL A 185 32.23 -9.44 -25.79
N GLU A 186 32.18 -8.76 -26.94
CA GLU A 186 31.44 -7.51 -27.06
C GLU A 186 29.94 -7.80 -27.17
N VAL A 187 29.16 -7.14 -26.33
CA VAL A 187 27.70 -7.17 -26.39
C VAL A 187 27.26 -5.89 -27.08
N GLU A 188 27.10 -5.97 -28.40
CA GLU A 188 26.69 -4.87 -29.27
C GLU A 188 25.18 -4.55 -29.14
N CYS A 189 24.78 -3.33 -29.50
CA CYS A 189 23.37 -2.97 -29.65
C CYS A 189 22.67 -3.86 -30.69
N LEU A 190 21.34 -3.98 -30.58
CA LEU A 190 20.57 -4.74 -31.55
C LEU A 190 20.63 -4.08 -32.94
N SER A 191 20.71 -4.91 -33.97
CA SER A 191 20.57 -4.43 -35.35
C SER A 191 19.18 -3.77 -35.55
N PRO A 192 19.02 -2.85 -36.51
CA PRO A 192 17.73 -2.18 -36.73
C PRO A 192 16.55 -3.14 -36.92
N GLU A 193 16.78 -4.28 -37.59
CA GLU A 193 15.74 -5.30 -37.80
C GLU A 193 15.41 -6.07 -36.51
N GLU A 194 16.42 -6.50 -35.75
CA GLU A 194 16.18 -7.16 -34.46
C GLU A 194 15.54 -6.22 -33.44
N ALA A 195 15.96 -4.95 -33.44
CA ALA A 195 15.38 -3.91 -32.59
C ALA A 195 13.91 -3.70 -32.94
N TRP A 196 13.58 -3.66 -34.24
CA TRP A 196 12.21 -3.57 -34.73
C TRP A 196 11.38 -4.78 -34.33
N ASP A 197 11.90 -6.00 -34.54
CA ASP A 197 11.25 -7.26 -34.16
C ASP A 197 10.95 -7.35 -32.66
N PHE A 198 11.91 -6.93 -31.86
CA PHE A 198 11.76 -6.87 -30.42
C PHE A 198 10.72 -5.81 -30.01
N PHE A 199 10.80 -4.60 -30.58
CA PHE A 199 9.89 -3.50 -30.27
C PHE A 199 8.45 -3.79 -30.67
N GLN A 200 8.21 -4.39 -31.84
CA GLN A 200 6.85 -4.74 -32.29
C GLN A 200 6.19 -5.76 -31.37
N GLY A 201 6.98 -6.74 -30.87
CA GLY A 201 6.51 -7.72 -29.90
C GLY A 201 6.06 -7.09 -28.58
N ILE A 202 6.78 -6.05 -28.13
CA ILE A 202 6.44 -5.30 -26.90
C ILE A 202 5.20 -4.41 -27.11
N VAL A 203 5.15 -3.62 -28.19
CA VAL A 203 4.01 -2.72 -28.45
C VAL A 203 2.71 -3.50 -28.69
N GLY A 204 2.83 -4.68 -29.29
CA GLY A 204 1.71 -5.58 -29.54
C GLY A 204 0.94 -5.24 -30.81
N GLU A 205 0.41 -6.29 -31.46
CA GLU A 205 -0.30 -6.14 -32.74
C GLU A 205 -1.53 -5.25 -32.65
N THR A 206 -2.29 -5.31 -31.55
CA THR A 206 -3.52 -4.55 -31.36
C THR A 206 -3.27 -3.04 -31.48
N THR A 207 -2.19 -2.56 -30.89
CA THR A 207 -1.80 -1.14 -30.91
C THR A 207 -1.19 -0.78 -32.26
N LEU A 208 -0.34 -1.62 -32.84
CA LEU A 208 0.24 -1.38 -34.16
C LEU A 208 -0.81 -1.32 -35.28
N LYS A 209 -1.88 -2.12 -35.18
CA LYS A 209 -2.97 -2.18 -36.16
C LYS A 209 -4.08 -1.13 -35.91
N SER A 210 -3.97 -0.34 -34.85
CA SER A 210 -5.01 0.65 -34.50
C SER A 210 -5.12 1.81 -35.49
N HIS A 211 -4.08 2.11 -36.27
CA HIS A 211 -4.09 3.09 -37.37
C HIS A 211 -3.01 2.78 -38.41
N PRO A 212 -3.24 3.02 -39.72
CA PRO A 212 -2.27 2.71 -40.80
C PRO A 212 -0.92 3.42 -40.67
N ASP A 213 -0.87 4.61 -40.07
CA ASP A 213 0.37 5.39 -39.88
C ASP A 213 1.20 4.96 -38.65
N ILE A 214 0.59 4.24 -37.69
CA ILE A 214 1.27 3.89 -36.44
C ILE A 214 2.50 3.00 -36.65
N PRO A 215 2.50 2.00 -37.55
CA PRO A 215 3.70 1.21 -37.83
C PRO A 215 4.90 2.05 -38.29
N GLN A 216 4.69 3.08 -39.13
CA GLN A 216 5.80 3.97 -39.52
C GLN A 216 6.27 4.83 -38.34
N LEU A 217 5.36 5.38 -37.54
CA LEU A 217 5.72 6.17 -36.34
C LEU A 217 6.45 5.31 -35.30
N ALA A 218 6.05 4.05 -35.16
CA ALA A 218 6.70 3.09 -34.29
C ALA A 218 8.14 2.79 -34.72
N ARG A 219 8.42 2.73 -36.03
CA ARG A 219 9.80 2.60 -36.53
C ARG A 219 10.66 3.81 -36.16
N ILE A 220 10.11 5.02 -36.21
CA ILE A 220 10.83 6.24 -35.82
C ILE A 220 11.21 6.18 -34.33
N ILE A 221 10.26 5.81 -33.46
CA ILE A 221 10.52 5.67 -32.02
C ILE A 221 11.52 4.54 -31.73
N CYS A 222 11.38 3.39 -32.41
CA CYS A 222 12.33 2.29 -32.31
C CYS A 222 13.76 2.75 -32.66
N GLY A 223 13.92 3.50 -33.76
CA GLY A 223 15.21 4.08 -34.15
C GLY A 223 15.80 5.01 -33.08
N LYS A 224 14.96 5.77 -32.37
CA LYS A 224 15.39 6.63 -31.24
C LYS A 224 15.86 5.85 -30.01
N CYS A 225 15.50 4.58 -29.89
CA CYS A 225 16.00 3.72 -28.81
C CYS A 225 17.44 3.23 -29.04
N GLY A 226 18.05 3.49 -30.21
CA GLY A 226 19.45 3.19 -30.48
C GLY A 226 19.82 1.70 -30.40
N GLY A 227 18.86 0.80 -30.62
CA GLY A 227 19.06 -0.65 -30.50
C GLY A 227 19.32 -1.13 -29.06
N LEU A 228 19.08 -0.31 -28.04
CA LEU A 228 19.27 -0.68 -26.64
C LEU A 228 18.03 -1.46 -26.14
N PRO A 229 18.16 -2.73 -25.73
CA PRO A 229 17.03 -3.54 -25.28
C PRO A 229 16.23 -2.90 -24.14
N VAL A 230 16.91 -2.25 -23.19
CA VAL A 230 16.22 -1.58 -22.06
C VAL A 230 15.37 -0.39 -22.51
N ALA A 231 15.86 0.41 -23.46
CA ALA A 231 15.11 1.53 -24.01
C ALA A 231 13.93 1.05 -24.85
N LEU A 232 14.16 0.04 -25.69
CA LEU A 232 13.12 -0.61 -26.49
C LEU A 232 12.00 -1.19 -25.60
N CYS A 233 12.35 -1.85 -24.49
CA CYS A 233 11.40 -2.35 -23.50
C CYS A 233 10.57 -1.24 -22.87
N LEU A 234 11.22 -0.26 -22.24
CA LEU A 234 10.54 0.77 -21.45
C LEU A 234 9.67 1.69 -22.32
N ILE A 235 10.22 2.15 -23.44
CA ILE A 235 9.51 3.02 -24.37
C ILE A 235 8.45 2.21 -25.12
N GLY A 236 8.74 0.99 -25.54
CA GLY A 236 7.77 0.11 -26.20
C GLY A 236 6.56 -0.17 -25.33
N GLU A 237 6.76 -0.50 -24.05
CA GLU A 237 5.68 -0.74 -23.08
C GLU A 237 4.89 0.55 -22.78
N THR A 238 5.54 1.71 -22.81
CA THR A 238 4.83 3.00 -22.71
C THR A 238 3.95 3.25 -23.94
N MET A 239 4.46 2.89 -25.12
CA MET A 239 3.77 3.07 -26.40
C MET A 239 2.67 2.03 -26.65
N SER A 240 2.74 0.85 -26.03
CA SER A 240 1.70 -0.20 -26.14
C SER A 240 0.32 0.31 -25.71
N ARG A 241 0.27 1.33 -24.85
CA ARG A 241 -0.96 1.97 -24.34
C ARG A 241 -1.46 3.15 -25.18
N LYS A 242 -0.71 3.59 -26.20
CA LYS A 242 -1.05 4.75 -27.05
C LYS A 242 -1.69 4.27 -28.35
N THR A 243 -2.98 4.50 -28.54
CA THR A 243 -3.71 3.97 -29.70
C THR A 243 -4.01 5.02 -30.76
N THR A 244 -3.64 6.29 -30.53
CA THR A 244 -3.94 7.37 -31.47
C THR A 244 -2.70 7.98 -32.11
N VAL A 245 -2.77 8.30 -33.40
CA VAL A 245 -1.68 8.95 -34.16
C VAL A 245 -1.14 10.21 -33.49
N ARG A 246 -2.01 10.98 -32.82
CA ARG A 246 -1.60 12.22 -32.11
C ARG A 246 -0.70 11.93 -30.92
N GLU A 247 -0.96 10.85 -30.18
CA GLU A 247 -0.11 10.42 -29.07
C GLU A 247 1.27 9.97 -29.55
N TRP A 248 1.33 9.25 -30.67
CA TRP A 248 2.60 8.83 -31.28
C TRP A 248 3.43 10.03 -31.77
N HIS A 249 2.80 11.01 -32.43
CA HIS A 249 3.49 12.25 -32.82
C HIS A 249 3.98 13.05 -31.61
N HIS A 250 3.17 13.15 -30.56
CA HIS A 250 3.57 13.81 -29.33
C HIS A 250 4.77 13.10 -28.68
N ALA A 251 4.75 11.77 -28.61
CA ALA A 251 5.88 10.97 -28.11
C ALA A 251 7.16 11.23 -28.89
N ILE A 252 7.09 11.26 -30.23
CA ILE A 252 8.24 11.60 -31.08
C ILE A 252 8.72 13.02 -30.79
N SER A 253 7.83 14.01 -30.68
CA SER A 253 8.20 15.38 -30.37
C SER A 253 8.96 15.48 -29.04
N VAL A 254 8.51 14.75 -28.01
CA VAL A 254 9.17 14.73 -26.70
C VAL A 254 10.54 14.07 -26.80
N LEU A 255 10.61 12.87 -27.38
CA LEU A 255 11.86 12.10 -27.54
C LEU A 255 12.88 12.80 -28.45
N VAL A 256 12.45 13.63 -29.40
CA VAL A 256 13.34 14.45 -30.24
C VAL A 256 13.81 15.69 -29.48
N SER A 257 12.97 16.29 -28.63
CA SER A 257 13.35 17.46 -27.84
C SER A 257 14.31 17.13 -26.68
N SER A 258 14.37 15.87 -26.25
CA SER A 258 15.20 15.41 -25.12
C SER A 258 16.63 15.02 -25.51
N THR A 259 17.00 15.01 -26.80
CA THR A 259 18.31 14.55 -27.25
C THR A 259 19.35 15.67 -27.26
N THR A 260 20.31 15.61 -26.32
CA THR A 260 21.73 15.80 -26.64
C THR A 260 22.27 14.46 -27.14
N GLU A 261 23.19 14.45 -28.09
CA GLU A 261 23.51 13.26 -28.92
C GLU A 261 24.06 12.02 -28.18
N ASP A 262 24.33 12.08 -26.86
CA ASP A 262 25.03 11.04 -26.11
C ASP A 262 24.37 10.54 -24.80
N GLU A 263 23.15 10.98 -24.43
CA GLU A 263 22.56 10.64 -23.12
C GLU A 263 21.33 9.72 -23.19
N LEU A 264 21.44 8.52 -22.60
CA LEU A 264 20.37 7.52 -22.50
C LEU A 264 19.25 7.90 -21.51
N LEU A 265 19.60 8.52 -20.38
CA LEU A 265 18.67 8.80 -19.27
C LEU A 265 17.53 9.76 -19.64
N PRO A 266 17.75 10.86 -20.39
CA PRO A 266 16.68 11.74 -20.86
C PRO A 266 15.61 11.03 -21.69
N ASN A 267 16.00 10.04 -22.51
CA ASN A 267 15.04 9.26 -23.30
C ASN A 267 14.24 8.30 -22.41
N LEU A 268 14.87 7.69 -21.40
CA LEU A 268 14.16 6.82 -20.47
C LEU A 268 13.19 7.59 -19.56
N LYS A 269 13.46 8.87 -19.27
CA LYS A 269 12.56 9.76 -18.52
C LYS A 269 11.16 9.84 -19.15
N PHE A 270 11.05 9.62 -20.46
CA PHE A 270 9.77 9.53 -21.16
C PHE A 270 8.81 8.52 -20.49
N THR A 271 9.30 7.36 -20.07
CA THR A 271 8.50 6.35 -19.38
C THR A 271 8.01 6.84 -18.02
N TYR A 272 8.88 7.53 -17.26
CA TYR A 272 8.51 8.15 -15.98
C TYR A 272 7.46 9.25 -16.14
N ASP A 273 7.62 10.12 -17.14
CA ASP A 273 6.70 11.23 -17.40
C ASP A 273 5.30 10.72 -17.79
N ASN A 274 5.20 9.54 -18.39
CA ASN A 274 3.94 8.90 -18.76
C ASN A 274 3.28 8.08 -17.62
N LEU A 275 3.89 7.97 -16.44
CA LEU A 275 3.23 7.35 -15.28
C LEU A 275 2.02 8.19 -14.84
N HIS A 276 0.89 7.53 -14.56
CA HIS A 276 -0.36 8.20 -14.23
C HIS A 276 -0.45 8.60 -12.75
N GLY A 277 -0.10 9.86 -12.45
CA GLY A 277 -0.28 10.46 -11.11
C GLY A 277 1.04 10.77 -10.39
N GLU A 278 0.98 11.73 -9.48
CA GLU A 278 2.16 12.17 -8.70
C GLU A 278 2.57 11.12 -7.64
N SER A 279 1.59 10.41 -7.05
CA SER A 279 1.85 9.34 -6.09
C SER A 279 2.69 8.22 -6.68
N ILE A 280 2.34 7.66 -7.85
CA ILE A 280 3.10 6.56 -8.47
C ILE A 280 4.50 6.99 -8.90
N ARG A 281 4.66 8.23 -9.36
CA ARG A 281 5.97 8.82 -9.66
C ARG A 281 6.82 8.94 -8.40
N SER A 282 6.25 9.39 -7.29
CA SER A 282 6.96 9.50 -6.02
C SER A 282 7.34 8.13 -5.46
N CYS A 283 6.41 7.17 -5.51
CA CYS A 283 6.66 5.78 -5.13
C CYS A 283 7.77 5.13 -5.97
N PHE A 284 7.78 5.36 -7.29
CA PHE A 284 8.87 4.91 -8.17
C PHE A 284 10.23 5.49 -7.78
N LEU A 285 10.30 6.81 -7.55
CA LEU A 285 11.56 7.44 -7.10
C LEU A 285 12.00 6.87 -5.76
N TYR A 286 11.07 6.66 -4.82
CA TYR A 286 11.36 6.07 -3.51
C TYR A 286 12.03 4.70 -3.60
N CYS A 287 11.69 3.86 -4.59
CA CYS A 287 12.36 2.58 -4.81
C CYS A 287 13.88 2.71 -5.08
N ALA A 288 14.36 3.87 -5.55
CA ALA A 288 15.77 4.11 -5.77
C ALA A 288 16.59 4.22 -4.47
N MET A 289 15.92 4.35 -3.31
CA MET A 289 16.54 4.35 -1.98
C MET A 289 17.22 3.03 -1.62
N PHE A 290 16.86 1.94 -2.31
CA PHE A 290 17.42 0.62 -2.08
C PHE A 290 18.67 0.40 -2.96
N PRO A 291 19.68 -0.36 -2.50
CA PRO A 291 20.88 -0.69 -3.28
C PRO A 291 20.58 -1.46 -4.57
N ARG A 292 21.57 -1.55 -5.46
CA ARG A 292 21.42 -2.22 -6.76
C ARG A 292 21.21 -3.71 -6.53
N SER A 293 20.29 -4.33 -7.28
CA SER A 293 19.99 -5.77 -7.20
C SER A 293 19.46 -6.28 -5.85
N CYS A 294 19.16 -5.38 -4.90
CA CYS A 294 18.50 -5.70 -3.64
C CYS A 294 17.07 -6.23 -3.90
N ASP A 295 16.69 -7.28 -3.18
CA ASP A 295 15.32 -7.78 -3.16
C ASP A 295 14.50 -6.97 -2.14
N ILE A 296 13.57 -6.18 -2.65
CA ILE A 296 12.78 -5.23 -1.86
C ILE A 296 11.47 -5.92 -1.51
N SER A 297 11.22 -6.13 -0.21
CA SER A 297 9.93 -6.64 0.27
C SER A 297 8.80 -5.70 -0.14
N LYS A 298 7.80 -6.22 -0.87
CA LYS A 298 6.62 -5.43 -1.27
C LYS A 298 5.89 -4.86 -0.05
N LYS A 299 5.80 -5.64 1.03
CA LYS A 299 5.14 -5.23 2.29
C LYS A 299 5.86 -4.04 2.93
N GLU A 300 7.17 -4.14 3.11
CA GLU A 300 7.99 -3.07 3.72
C GLU A 300 7.97 -1.80 2.87
N LEU A 301 7.98 -1.94 1.53
CA LEU A 301 7.89 -0.82 0.60
C LEU A 301 6.55 -0.09 0.71
N VAL A 302 5.44 -0.82 0.76
CA VAL A 302 4.09 -0.26 0.93
C VAL A 302 3.96 0.41 2.30
N ASP A 303 4.47 -0.21 3.37
CA ASP A 303 4.48 0.39 4.71
C ASP A 303 5.21 1.74 4.73
N CYS A 304 6.35 1.82 4.03
CA CYS A 304 7.09 3.07 3.85
C CYS A 304 6.28 4.11 3.07
N TRP A 305 5.62 3.72 1.97
CA TRP A 305 4.84 4.65 1.15
C TRP A 305 3.64 5.23 1.90
N ILE A 306 2.97 4.42 2.72
CA ILE A 306 1.88 4.87 3.60
C ILE A 306 2.44 5.84 4.66
N ALA A 307 3.56 5.48 5.30
CA ALA A 307 4.19 6.31 6.32
C ALA A 307 4.70 7.65 5.77
N GLU A 308 5.24 7.70 4.56
CA GLU A 308 5.63 8.93 3.88
C GLU A 308 4.42 9.77 3.42
N GLY A 309 3.22 9.18 3.39
CA GLY A 309 2.00 9.84 2.91
C GLY A 309 1.92 9.94 1.39
N MET A 310 2.69 9.12 0.66
CA MET A 310 2.58 9.01 -0.80
C MET A 310 1.30 8.28 -1.22
N ILE A 311 0.83 7.39 -0.36
CA ILE A 311 -0.49 6.76 -0.42
C ILE A 311 -1.37 7.45 0.63
N GLU A 312 -2.52 7.96 0.21
CA GLU A 312 -3.49 8.55 1.13
C GLU A 312 -3.98 7.48 2.12
N GLU A 313 -3.77 7.72 3.42
CA GLU A 313 -4.44 6.98 4.47
C GLU A 313 -5.93 7.33 4.44
N GLU A 314 -6.71 6.48 3.77
CA GLU A 314 -8.14 6.39 4.00
C GLU A 314 -8.39 5.82 5.42
N GLU A 315 -9.63 5.82 5.90
CA GLU A 315 -9.94 5.35 7.26
C GLU A 315 -9.64 3.85 7.48
N ASP A 316 -9.35 3.14 6.40
CA ASP A 316 -8.98 1.75 6.38
C ASP A 316 -7.56 1.56 5.80
N ARG A 317 -6.67 1.03 6.65
CA ARG A 317 -5.28 0.71 6.27
C ARG A 317 -5.22 -0.39 5.21
N GLU A 318 -6.16 -1.32 5.20
CA GLU A 318 -6.20 -2.40 4.22
C GLU A 318 -6.43 -1.85 2.80
N ILE A 319 -7.23 -0.78 2.66
CA ILE A 319 -7.39 -0.09 1.37
C ILE A 319 -6.10 0.60 0.94
N ALA A 320 -5.39 1.25 1.86
CA ALA A 320 -4.11 1.87 1.57
C ALA A 320 -3.05 0.83 1.15
N GLU A 321 -3.04 -0.34 1.81
CA GLU A 321 -2.20 -1.48 1.43
C GLU A 321 -2.52 -1.96 0.00
N ILE A 322 -3.81 -2.19 -0.31
CA ILE A 322 -4.26 -2.63 -1.63
C ILE A 322 -3.79 -1.65 -2.71
N LYS A 323 -3.99 -0.34 -2.51
CA LYS A 323 -3.50 0.69 -3.44
C LYS A 323 -1.98 0.63 -3.62
N GLY A 324 -1.23 0.38 -2.55
CA GLY A 324 0.21 0.20 -2.62
C GLY A 324 0.61 -0.99 -3.50
N TYR A 325 -0.05 -2.14 -3.34
CA TYR A 325 0.19 -3.31 -4.20
C TYR A 325 -0.23 -3.08 -5.65
N GLU A 326 -1.33 -2.36 -5.91
CA GLU A 326 -1.73 -1.95 -7.26
C GLU A 326 -0.67 -1.06 -7.92
N MET A 327 -0.11 -0.09 -7.18
CA MET A 327 0.97 0.76 -7.68
C MET A 327 2.24 -0.04 -7.98
N ILE A 328 2.59 -1.04 -7.16
CA ILE A 328 3.69 -1.96 -7.47
C ILE A 328 3.39 -2.71 -8.76
N ALA A 329 2.17 -3.25 -8.92
CA ALA A 329 1.76 -3.96 -10.11
C ALA A 329 1.85 -3.08 -11.37
N ASP A 330 1.45 -1.81 -11.28
CA ASP A 330 1.59 -0.85 -12.38
C ASP A 330 3.06 -0.58 -12.73
N LEU A 331 3.94 -0.44 -11.74
CA LEU A 331 5.38 -0.25 -11.97
C LEU A 331 6.04 -1.50 -12.58
N VAL A 332 5.62 -2.70 -12.17
CA VAL A 332 6.05 -3.97 -12.78
C VAL A 332 5.53 -4.09 -14.21
N MET A 333 4.27 -3.74 -14.45
CA MET A 333 3.67 -3.75 -15.78
C MET A 333 4.40 -2.78 -16.73
N MET A 334 4.82 -1.61 -16.23
CA MET A 334 5.62 -0.63 -16.98
C MET A 334 7.10 -1.01 -17.11
N ARG A 335 7.51 -2.20 -16.63
CA ARG A 335 8.90 -2.71 -16.64
C ARG A 335 9.90 -1.86 -15.85
N LEU A 336 9.41 -0.98 -14.98
CA LEU A 336 10.24 -0.16 -14.09
C LEU A 336 10.70 -0.94 -12.85
N LEU A 337 9.91 -1.94 -12.43
CA LEU A 337 10.26 -2.93 -11.42
C LEU A 337 10.17 -4.34 -12.01
N ILE A 338 10.87 -5.28 -11.39
CA ILE A 338 10.89 -6.68 -11.78
C ILE A 338 10.47 -7.51 -10.57
N ASP A 339 9.37 -8.26 -10.69
CA ASP A 339 8.96 -9.22 -9.66
C ASP A 339 10.05 -10.25 -9.40
N ASP A 340 10.25 -10.58 -8.13
CA ASP A 340 11.07 -11.70 -7.75
C ASP A 340 10.32 -13.04 -7.98
N GLU A 341 11.03 -14.17 -7.92
CA GLU A 341 10.38 -15.48 -8.14
C GLU A 341 9.40 -15.84 -7.03
N SER A 342 9.64 -15.35 -5.82
CA SER A 342 8.82 -15.65 -4.67
C SER A 342 7.44 -15.01 -4.76
N GLY A 343 7.33 -13.90 -5.51
CA GLY A 343 6.12 -13.08 -5.61
C GLY A 343 5.97 -12.07 -4.46
N TYR A 344 6.83 -12.15 -3.43
CA TYR A 344 6.80 -11.29 -2.25
C TYR A 344 7.72 -10.07 -2.37
N GLY A 345 8.67 -10.10 -3.31
CA GLY A 345 9.68 -9.07 -3.50
C GLY A 345 9.66 -8.46 -4.90
N VAL A 346 10.35 -7.33 -5.05
CA VAL A 346 10.63 -6.69 -6.33
C VAL A 346 12.08 -6.22 -6.37
N THR A 347 12.65 -6.15 -7.57
CA THR A 347 13.99 -5.61 -7.82
C THR A 347 13.92 -4.50 -8.86
N MET A 348 14.83 -3.53 -8.78
CA MET A 348 14.95 -2.45 -9.76
C MET A 348 16.18 -2.68 -10.65
N ASN A 349 16.01 -2.52 -11.97
CA ASN A 349 17.13 -2.60 -12.89
C ASN A 349 18.13 -1.46 -12.62
N GLY A 350 19.44 -1.74 -12.72
CA GLY A 350 20.49 -0.75 -12.47
C GLY A 350 20.36 0.54 -13.28
N ILE A 351 20.03 0.46 -14.58
CA ILE A 351 19.86 1.69 -15.41
C ILE A 351 18.58 2.45 -15.03
N VAL A 352 17.52 1.74 -14.63
CA VAL A 352 16.25 2.35 -14.19
C VAL A 352 16.45 3.04 -12.85
N ARG A 353 17.27 2.46 -11.97
CA ARG A 353 17.70 3.10 -10.71
C ARG A 353 18.58 4.32 -10.98
N GLU A 354 19.54 4.24 -11.91
CA GLU A 354 20.36 5.38 -12.34
C GLU A 354 19.46 6.52 -12.86
N MET A 355 18.45 6.21 -13.69
CA MET A 355 17.45 7.18 -14.13
C MET A 355 16.66 7.78 -12.97
N ALA A 356 16.17 6.96 -12.03
CA ALA A 356 15.39 7.43 -10.89
C ALA A 356 16.21 8.36 -9.97
N LEU A 357 17.47 8.00 -9.69
CA LEU A 357 18.40 8.84 -8.93
C LEU A 357 18.70 10.15 -9.67
N TRP A 358 18.91 10.10 -10.98
CA TRP A 358 19.12 11.30 -11.81
C TRP A 358 17.90 12.23 -11.82
N ILE A 359 16.69 11.68 -11.92
CA ILE A 359 15.44 12.46 -11.81
C ILE A 359 15.34 13.10 -10.42
N ALA A 360 15.74 12.38 -9.36
CA ALA A 360 15.74 12.90 -8.00
C ALA A 360 16.85 13.95 -7.74
N SER A 361 18.00 13.87 -8.43
CA SER A 361 19.17 14.72 -8.19
C SER A 361 19.28 15.96 -9.08
N GLU A 362 18.96 15.88 -10.38
CA GLU A 362 19.38 16.90 -11.36
C GLU A 362 18.26 17.49 -12.23
N CYS A 363 17.10 16.82 -12.40
CA CYS A 363 15.98 17.38 -13.18
C CYS A 363 14.90 18.08 -12.32
N GLY A 364 15.27 18.75 -11.21
CA GLY A 364 14.26 19.35 -10.34
C GLY A 364 14.75 20.33 -9.26
N ARG A 365 15.30 21.50 -9.65
CA ARG A 365 15.38 22.79 -8.90
C ARG A 365 15.34 22.80 -7.34
N GLN A 366 15.92 21.81 -6.65
CA GLN A 366 15.88 21.58 -5.19
C GLN A 366 14.47 21.24 -4.63
N LYS A 367 13.98 20.00 -4.86
CA LYS A 367 12.87 19.44 -4.04
C LYS A 367 13.22 18.15 -3.29
N GLU A 368 13.90 17.17 -3.88
CA GLU A 368 13.99 15.80 -3.31
C GLU A 368 15.43 15.22 -3.37
N LYS A 369 16.45 15.90 -2.80
CA LYS A 369 17.85 15.43 -2.85
C LYS A 369 18.00 14.09 -2.10
N PHE A 370 18.38 13.04 -2.84
CA PHE A 370 18.61 11.68 -2.31
C PHE A 370 20.11 11.45 -2.06
N VAL A 371 20.42 10.75 -0.98
CA VAL A 371 21.76 10.23 -0.68
C VAL A 371 21.61 8.73 -0.47
N VAL A 372 22.15 7.92 -1.37
CA VAL A 372 22.06 6.46 -1.29
C VAL A 372 23.47 5.91 -1.31
N VAL A 373 23.86 5.32 -0.19
CA VAL A 373 25.17 4.74 0.06
C VAL A 373 24.93 3.31 0.55
N GLY A 374 25.63 2.36 -0.05
CA GLY A 374 25.63 0.99 0.40
C GLY A 374 26.88 0.29 -0.07
N GLY A 375 27.19 -0.85 0.55
CA GLY A 375 28.39 -1.61 0.25
C GLY A 375 29.32 -1.83 1.45
N MET A 376 30.07 -2.93 1.40
CA MET A 376 31.03 -3.32 2.44
C MET A 376 32.32 -2.50 2.30
N GLY A 377 32.95 -2.11 3.43
CA GLY A 377 34.14 -1.24 3.46
C GLY A 377 33.86 0.19 3.94
N ILE A 378 32.57 0.58 3.95
CA ILE A 378 32.15 1.87 4.50
C ILE A 378 31.98 1.75 6.02
N HIS A 379 32.96 2.25 6.77
CA HIS A 379 32.97 2.20 8.25
C HIS A 379 32.41 3.46 8.92
N GLN A 380 32.24 4.55 8.18
CA GLN A 380 31.78 5.84 8.70
C GLN A 380 30.64 6.40 7.85
N MET A 381 29.90 7.35 8.43
CA MET A 381 28.85 8.07 7.72
C MET A 381 29.42 8.85 6.52
N PRO A 382 28.69 8.94 5.39
CA PRO A 382 29.17 9.62 4.20
C PRO A 382 29.34 11.13 4.42
N GLU A 383 30.45 11.68 3.92
CA GLU A 383 30.66 13.13 3.87
C GLU A 383 29.80 13.73 2.76
N VAL A 384 28.79 14.52 3.14
CA VAL A 384 27.90 15.20 2.20
C VAL A 384 28.04 16.71 2.39
N ASN A 385 28.47 17.40 1.33
CA ASN A 385 28.75 18.84 1.33
C ASN A 385 27.63 19.73 1.87
N ASP A 386 26.37 19.30 1.76
CA ASP A 386 25.21 20.01 2.31
C ASP A 386 24.07 19.02 2.65
N LEU A 387 24.06 18.59 3.91
CA LEU A 387 23.05 17.70 4.49
C LEU A 387 21.70 18.39 4.75
N SER A 388 21.68 19.72 4.82
CA SER A 388 20.46 20.49 5.11
C SER A 388 19.43 20.37 3.98
N LYS A 389 19.88 20.13 2.75
CA LYS A 389 19.04 19.94 1.55
C LYS A 389 18.57 18.50 1.35
N VAL A 390 19.11 17.54 2.08
CA VAL A 390 18.82 16.10 1.88
C VAL A 390 17.45 15.79 2.46
N ARG A 391 16.59 15.16 1.64
CA ARG A 391 15.25 14.71 2.07
C ARG A 391 15.21 13.23 2.38
N ARG A 392 15.98 12.42 1.67
CA ARG A 392 16.03 10.98 1.87
C ARG A 392 17.46 10.49 1.87
N MET A 393 17.80 9.71 2.89
CA MET A 393 19.12 9.14 3.05
C MET A 393 19.03 7.63 3.31
N SER A 394 19.86 6.88 2.61
CA SER A 394 20.02 5.43 2.76
C SER A 394 21.50 5.14 2.94
N VAL A 395 21.85 4.52 4.06
CA VAL A 395 23.20 4.03 4.38
C VAL A 395 23.01 2.57 4.82
N THR A 396 23.04 1.64 3.86
CA THR A 396 22.58 0.26 4.08
C THR A 396 23.60 -0.76 3.62
N SER A 397 23.67 -1.91 4.30
CA SER A 397 24.63 -2.97 3.95
C SER A 397 26.09 -2.47 4.02
N THR A 398 26.38 -1.60 5.00
CA THR A 398 27.72 -1.04 5.29
C THR A 398 28.29 -1.59 6.60
N GLN A 399 29.51 -1.19 6.96
CA GLN A 399 30.18 -1.58 8.21
C GLN A 399 30.23 -0.43 9.23
N VAL A 400 29.31 0.54 9.12
CA VAL A 400 29.18 1.62 10.11
C VAL A 400 28.84 1.02 11.47
N ASN A 401 29.74 1.21 12.43
CA ASN A 401 29.63 0.65 13.78
C ASN A 401 29.12 1.66 14.82
N THR A 402 29.46 2.93 14.66
CA THR A 402 29.18 3.99 15.63
C THR A 402 28.80 5.27 14.92
N ILE A 403 27.90 6.03 15.53
CA ILE A 403 27.44 7.31 14.99
C ILE A 403 27.59 8.38 16.05
N SER A 404 28.57 9.25 15.87
CA SER A 404 28.97 10.25 16.86
C SER A 404 28.56 11.69 16.52
N ASN A 405 28.38 12.01 15.24
CA ASN A 405 28.10 13.39 14.77
C ASN A 405 26.61 13.75 14.88
N SER A 406 26.26 15.04 14.87
CA SER A 406 24.87 15.52 14.78
C SER A 406 24.64 16.25 13.44
N PRO A 407 24.41 15.52 12.34
CA PRO A 407 24.32 16.15 11.02
C PRO A 407 23.11 17.07 10.94
N ASN A 408 23.30 18.27 10.36
CA ASN A 408 22.22 19.23 10.14
C ASN A 408 21.30 18.75 8.99
N CYS A 409 20.32 17.92 9.33
CA CYS A 409 19.41 17.24 8.41
C CYS A 409 17.93 17.69 8.60
N LEU A 410 17.67 19.00 8.66
CA LEU A 410 16.35 19.54 9.00
C LEU A 410 15.21 19.15 8.04
N HIS A 411 15.53 18.77 6.80
CA HIS A 411 14.54 18.40 5.79
C HIS A 411 14.45 16.90 5.54
N LEU A 412 15.21 16.09 6.29
CA LEU A 412 15.24 14.64 6.13
C LEU A 412 13.90 14.04 6.59
N THR A 413 13.21 13.35 5.70
CA THR A 413 11.95 12.63 5.95
C THR A 413 12.15 11.12 6.03
N THR A 414 13.09 10.57 5.26
CA THR A 414 13.40 9.13 5.28
C THR A 414 14.85 8.91 5.66
N PHE A 415 15.10 8.02 6.61
CA PHE A 415 16.45 7.55 6.92
C PHE A 415 16.50 6.04 7.09
N PHE A 416 17.20 5.39 6.16
CA PHE A 416 17.50 3.97 6.21
C PHE A 416 18.94 3.77 6.66
N LEU A 417 19.08 3.03 7.76
CA LEU A 417 20.36 2.63 8.34
C LEU A 417 20.34 1.13 8.66
N GLN A 418 19.67 0.35 7.81
CA GLN A 418 19.47 -1.08 7.99
C GLN A 418 20.67 -1.90 7.50
N GLU A 419 20.80 -3.12 8.02
CA GLU A 419 21.86 -4.07 7.63
C GLU A 419 23.28 -3.55 7.84
N ASN A 420 23.54 -2.82 8.93
CA ASN A 420 24.90 -2.39 9.29
C ASN A 420 25.41 -3.13 10.53
N SER A 421 26.64 -2.83 10.94
CA SER A 421 27.28 -3.32 12.16
C SER A 421 27.12 -2.36 13.34
N LEU A 422 26.02 -1.60 13.37
CA LEU A 422 25.82 -0.54 14.35
C LEU A 422 25.69 -1.12 15.76
N THR A 423 26.55 -0.66 16.67
CA THR A 423 26.54 -1.02 18.09
C THR A 423 26.03 0.13 18.94
N TRP A 424 26.31 1.39 18.55
CA TRP A 424 26.03 2.55 19.38
C TRP A 424 25.65 3.80 18.55
N ILE A 425 24.67 4.55 19.05
CA ILE A 425 24.19 5.81 18.48
C ILE A 425 24.34 6.92 19.52
N SER A 426 25.03 8.00 19.17
CA SER A 426 25.17 9.18 20.02
C SER A 426 23.83 9.84 20.34
N HIS A 427 23.72 10.33 21.58
CA HIS A 427 22.58 11.10 22.06
C HIS A 427 22.28 12.35 21.21
N ASP A 428 23.28 12.98 20.61
CA ASP A 428 23.09 14.19 19.80
C ASP A 428 22.68 13.91 18.34
N PHE A 429 22.75 12.65 17.87
CA PHE A 429 22.59 12.33 16.45
C PHE A 429 21.22 12.76 15.89
N PHE A 430 20.14 12.47 16.62
CA PHE A 430 18.76 12.75 16.17
C PHE A 430 18.32 14.20 16.36
N ARG A 431 19.14 15.04 17.00
CA ARG A 431 18.77 16.37 17.47
C ARG A 431 18.17 17.29 16.39
N TRP A 432 18.63 17.16 15.15
CA TRP A 432 18.24 18.05 14.03
C TRP A 432 17.31 17.38 13.01
N MET A 433 16.81 16.16 13.27
CA MET A 433 16.00 15.38 12.33
C MET A 433 14.50 15.48 12.62
N THR A 434 13.99 16.66 13.01
CA THR A 434 12.60 16.82 13.49
C THR A 434 11.52 16.55 12.43
N SER A 435 11.90 16.59 11.14
CA SER A 435 11.03 16.27 10.01
C SER A 435 11.05 14.79 9.62
N LEU A 436 11.80 13.95 10.32
CA LEU A 436 11.93 12.53 10.01
C LEU A 436 10.59 11.82 10.21
N VAL A 437 10.17 11.11 9.17
CA VAL A 437 8.90 10.38 9.06
C VAL A 437 9.15 8.88 9.13
N VAL A 438 10.21 8.40 8.49
CA VAL A 438 10.59 6.98 8.45
C VAL A 438 12.00 6.82 8.98
N LEU A 439 12.16 6.00 10.03
CA LEU A 439 13.45 5.57 10.56
C LEU A 439 13.53 4.06 10.54
N ASN A 440 14.49 3.52 9.80
CA ASN A 440 14.72 2.09 9.71
C ASN A 440 16.13 1.75 10.20
N LEU A 441 16.22 1.11 11.37
CA LEU A 441 17.43 0.61 12.01
C LEU A 441 17.48 -0.93 11.99
N SER A 442 16.66 -1.57 11.16
CA SER A 442 16.52 -3.02 11.17
C SER A 442 17.82 -3.75 10.82
N ARG A 443 17.96 -5.00 11.29
CA ARG A 443 19.10 -5.88 11.00
C ARG A 443 20.47 -5.34 11.48
N ASN A 444 20.50 -4.36 12.40
CA ASN A 444 21.68 -4.01 13.18
C ASN A 444 21.78 -4.94 14.39
N ARG A 445 22.35 -6.13 14.18
CA ARG A 445 22.29 -7.23 15.16
C ARG A 445 23.03 -6.94 16.46
N GLU A 446 23.92 -5.94 16.49
CA GLU A 446 24.68 -5.58 17.67
C GLU A 446 24.16 -4.33 18.39
N LEU A 447 23.12 -3.67 17.87
CA LEU A 447 22.52 -2.50 18.50
C LEU A 447 21.66 -2.94 19.70
N ASP A 448 22.07 -2.58 20.91
CA ASP A 448 21.47 -3.02 22.18
C ASP A 448 20.70 -1.92 22.94
N GLU A 449 20.96 -0.65 22.64
CA GLU A 449 20.28 0.51 23.20
C GLU A 449 19.87 1.53 22.14
N LEU A 450 18.69 2.15 22.34
CA LEU A 450 18.20 3.25 21.55
C LEU A 450 18.24 4.55 22.38
N PRO A 451 18.86 5.64 21.90
CA PRO A 451 18.99 6.86 22.69
C PRO A 451 17.64 7.55 22.92
N GLU A 452 17.45 8.14 24.11
CA GLU A 452 16.22 8.84 24.51
C GLU A 452 15.83 9.96 23.53
N GLN A 453 16.80 10.55 22.82
CA GLN A 453 16.62 11.61 21.84
C GLN A 453 15.85 11.16 20.59
N VAL A 454 15.61 9.87 20.36
CA VAL A 454 14.63 9.40 19.37
C VAL A 454 13.24 9.98 19.64
N SER A 455 12.92 10.29 20.90
CA SER A 455 11.67 10.99 21.28
C SER A 455 11.54 12.41 20.73
N SER A 456 12.62 13.00 20.20
CA SER A 456 12.60 14.32 19.54
C SER A 456 12.05 14.28 18.11
N LEU A 457 11.93 13.09 17.51
CA LEU A 457 11.47 12.86 16.15
C LEU A 457 9.93 12.96 16.05
N VAL A 458 9.35 14.10 16.40
CA VAL A 458 7.90 14.29 16.54
C VAL A 458 7.08 14.06 15.26
N SER A 459 7.73 14.04 14.10
CA SER A 459 7.11 13.72 12.80
C SER A 459 7.12 12.23 12.46
N LEU A 460 7.78 11.40 13.28
CA LEU A 460 8.00 9.99 12.98
C LEU A 460 6.67 9.23 12.91
N ARG A 461 6.48 8.52 11.80
CA ARG A 461 5.30 7.68 11.50
C ARG A 461 5.68 6.20 11.47
N LEU A 462 6.88 5.86 11.01
CA LEU A 462 7.39 4.49 10.99
C LEU A 462 8.73 4.39 11.71
N LEU A 463 8.81 3.47 12.68
CA LEU A 463 10.03 3.07 13.35
C LEU A 463 10.23 1.56 13.20
N ASN A 464 11.29 1.16 12.51
CA ASN A 464 11.66 -0.24 12.37
C ASN A 464 12.96 -0.54 13.13
N LEU A 465 12.85 -1.38 14.15
CA LEU A 465 13.92 -1.86 15.01
C LEU A 465 14.08 -3.39 14.92
N SER A 466 13.44 -4.03 13.93
CA SER A 466 13.44 -5.49 13.80
C SER A 466 14.85 -6.06 13.66
N ARG A 467 15.08 -7.26 14.20
CA ARG A 467 16.38 -7.96 14.18
C ARG A 467 17.54 -7.14 14.78
N THR A 468 17.27 -6.39 15.84
CA THR A 468 18.27 -5.74 16.70
C THR A 468 18.38 -6.46 18.06
N LYS A 469 19.37 -6.11 18.88
CA LYS A 469 19.55 -6.60 20.26
C LYS A 469 18.95 -5.66 21.31
N ILE A 470 18.12 -4.69 20.90
CA ILE A 470 17.53 -3.70 21.81
C ILE A 470 16.79 -4.39 22.94
N SER A 471 17.17 -4.04 24.18
CA SER A 471 16.62 -4.65 25.40
C SER A 471 15.44 -3.88 26.00
N ARG A 472 15.38 -2.57 25.76
CA ARG A 472 14.35 -1.66 26.29
C ARG A 472 14.01 -0.55 25.31
N LEU A 473 12.76 -0.10 25.33
CA LEU A 473 12.31 1.07 24.58
C LEU A 473 12.42 2.34 25.45
N PRO A 474 12.93 3.46 24.92
CA PRO A 474 13.03 4.70 25.68
C PRO A 474 11.65 5.23 26.09
N LEU A 475 11.49 5.61 27.37
CA LEU A 475 10.20 6.09 27.92
C LEU A 475 9.69 7.34 27.19
N GLY A 476 10.59 8.14 26.61
CA GLY A 476 10.26 9.30 25.80
C GLY A 476 9.48 8.98 24.53
N LEU A 477 9.46 7.74 24.03
CA LEU A 477 8.68 7.36 22.83
C LEU A 477 7.20 7.70 22.96
N LYS A 478 6.66 7.79 24.19
CA LYS A 478 5.28 8.27 24.45
C LYS A 478 4.96 9.64 23.84
N ARG A 479 5.97 10.45 23.50
CA ARG A 479 5.84 11.75 22.84
C ARG A 479 5.57 11.64 21.33
N LEU A 480 5.86 10.50 20.71
CA LEU A 480 5.72 10.27 19.27
C LEU A 480 4.26 10.03 18.88
N LYS A 481 3.43 11.07 18.99
CA LYS A 481 2.00 10.98 18.72
C LYS A 481 1.63 10.74 17.25
N ARG A 482 2.57 10.82 16.32
CA ARG A 482 2.35 10.53 14.90
C ARG A 482 2.75 9.10 14.51
N LEU A 483 3.32 8.32 15.43
CA LEU A 483 3.77 6.97 15.12
C LEU A 483 2.56 6.07 14.81
N ILE A 484 2.56 5.50 13.62
CA ILE A 484 1.52 4.59 13.11
C ILE A 484 2.04 3.17 12.94
N HIS A 485 3.36 2.98 12.83
CA HIS A 485 3.99 1.70 12.58
C HIS A 485 5.21 1.53 13.48
N LEU A 486 5.21 0.47 14.27
CA LEU A 486 6.34 0.06 15.11
C LEU A 486 6.65 -1.42 14.84
N ASP A 487 7.83 -1.66 14.26
CA ASP A 487 8.32 -3.00 13.95
C ASP A 487 9.45 -3.40 14.91
N LEU A 488 9.20 -4.43 15.69
CA LEU A 488 10.11 -5.01 16.68
C LEU A 488 10.31 -6.51 16.43
N GLU A 489 9.97 -7.03 15.25
CA GLU A 489 10.09 -8.48 15.02
C GLU A 489 11.54 -8.96 15.20
N TYR A 490 11.72 -10.15 15.75
CA TYR A 490 13.01 -10.79 16.00
C TYR A 490 13.96 -9.96 16.89
N THR A 491 13.43 -9.12 17.79
CA THR A 491 14.19 -8.46 18.86
C THR A 491 14.13 -9.28 20.15
N SER A 492 14.83 -10.41 20.18
CA SER A 492 14.66 -11.45 21.21
C SER A 492 15.06 -11.05 22.63
N LEU A 493 15.83 -9.97 22.79
CA LEU A 493 16.27 -9.45 24.09
C LEU A 493 15.34 -8.39 24.68
N LEU A 494 14.30 -7.97 23.96
CA LEU A 494 13.36 -6.93 24.39
C LEU A 494 12.54 -7.39 25.61
N ARG A 495 12.54 -6.59 26.68
CA ARG A 495 11.80 -6.88 27.94
C ARG A 495 10.86 -5.75 28.35
N GLU A 496 11.33 -4.51 28.32
CA GLU A 496 10.58 -3.34 28.78
C GLU A 496 9.80 -2.70 27.61
N VAL A 497 8.47 -2.87 27.62
CA VAL A 497 7.58 -2.47 26.51
C VAL A 497 6.35 -1.64 26.93
N GLU A 498 6.26 -1.24 28.20
CA GLU A 498 5.13 -0.46 28.75
C GLU A 498 4.84 0.84 27.97
N VAL A 499 5.87 1.43 27.34
CA VAL A 499 5.74 2.64 26.54
C VAL A 499 4.79 2.47 25.34
N ILE A 500 4.57 1.24 24.88
CA ILE A 500 3.70 0.92 23.74
C ILE A 500 2.25 1.38 24.00
N GLY A 501 1.73 1.22 25.22
CA GLY A 501 0.36 1.62 25.58
C GLY A 501 0.07 3.13 25.42
N TYR A 502 1.12 3.97 25.33
CA TYR A 502 0.98 5.42 25.16
C TYR A 502 0.95 5.89 23.69
N LEU A 503 1.17 4.98 22.74
CA LEU A 503 1.25 5.24 21.30
C LEU A 503 -0.13 5.14 20.63
N LEU A 504 -1.08 5.95 21.07
CA LEU A 504 -2.52 5.80 20.74
C LEU A 504 -2.89 5.80 19.24
N ASN A 505 -2.02 6.32 18.37
CA ASN A 505 -2.23 6.35 16.91
C ASN A 505 -1.60 5.16 16.17
N LEU A 506 -1.00 4.22 16.91
CA LEU A 506 -0.36 3.04 16.33
C LEU A 506 -1.40 2.17 15.61
N GLN A 507 -1.14 1.91 14.33
CA GLN A 507 -1.97 1.07 13.45
C GLN A 507 -1.33 -0.31 13.22
N VAL A 508 0.00 -0.38 13.20
CA VAL A 508 0.77 -1.61 13.01
C VAL A 508 1.74 -1.78 14.17
N LEU A 509 1.63 -2.92 14.85
CA LEU A 509 2.57 -3.35 15.88
C LEU A 509 3.04 -4.76 15.57
N ARG A 510 4.35 -4.94 15.39
CA ARG A 510 4.93 -6.26 15.12
C ARG A 510 5.91 -6.68 16.19
N LEU A 511 5.60 -7.79 16.87
CA LEU A 511 6.32 -8.35 18.01
C LEU A 511 6.67 -9.84 17.79
N LEU A 512 6.64 -10.32 16.55
CA LEU A 512 6.92 -11.71 16.23
C LEU A 512 8.33 -12.08 16.67
N ARG A 513 8.48 -13.15 17.48
CA ARG A 513 9.77 -13.61 18.05
C ARG A 513 10.58 -12.52 18.78
N SER A 514 9.87 -11.57 19.41
CA SER A 514 10.39 -10.56 20.33
C SER A 514 9.92 -10.88 21.75
N VAL A 515 9.38 -9.90 22.48
CA VAL A 515 8.68 -10.07 23.76
C VAL A 515 7.45 -10.98 23.56
N PRO A 516 7.31 -12.08 24.32
CA PRO A 516 6.11 -12.89 24.27
C PRO A 516 4.93 -12.13 24.87
N MET A 517 3.73 -12.37 24.35
CA MET A 517 2.51 -11.80 24.92
C MET A 517 2.27 -12.38 26.31
N ASP A 518 2.09 -11.50 27.29
CA ASP A 518 1.61 -11.79 28.63
C ASP A 518 0.37 -10.94 28.96
N LEU A 519 -0.13 -11.02 30.20
CA LEU A 519 -1.32 -10.25 30.60
C LEU A 519 -1.06 -8.75 30.67
N SER A 520 0.14 -8.32 31.07
CA SER A 520 0.49 -6.90 31.20
C SER A 520 0.55 -6.22 29.83
N LEU A 521 1.28 -6.81 28.90
CA LEU A 521 1.39 -6.32 27.53
C LEU A 521 0.04 -6.34 26.81
N MET A 522 -0.82 -7.32 27.12
CA MET A 522 -2.17 -7.36 26.59
C MET A 522 -2.99 -6.14 27.05
N GLU A 523 -2.92 -5.75 28.33
CA GLU A 523 -3.58 -4.55 28.85
C GLU A 523 -3.07 -3.28 28.16
N ASP A 524 -1.76 -3.15 27.94
CA ASP A 524 -1.17 -2.02 27.22
C ASP A 524 -1.64 -1.93 25.77
N ILE A 525 -1.65 -3.05 25.04
CA ILE A 525 -2.05 -3.09 23.63
C ILE A 525 -3.56 -2.86 23.47
N GLN A 526 -4.39 -3.24 24.45
CA GLN A 526 -5.83 -2.96 24.43
C GLN A 526 -6.14 -1.45 24.39
N LEU A 527 -5.25 -0.60 24.92
CA LEU A 527 -5.40 0.85 24.85
C LEU A 527 -5.30 1.40 23.42
N LEU A 528 -4.71 0.64 22.50
CA LEU A 528 -4.46 1.02 21.11
C LEU A 528 -5.70 0.80 20.22
N LYS A 529 -6.66 1.72 20.31
CA LYS A 529 -7.93 1.65 19.56
C LYS A 529 -7.77 1.74 18.03
N SER A 530 -6.67 2.32 17.56
CA SER A 530 -6.37 2.46 16.13
C SER A 530 -5.61 1.26 15.54
N LEU A 531 -5.30 0.23 16.34
CA LEU A 531 -4.54 -0.93 15.88
C LEU A 531 -5.34 -1.73 14.82
N ARG A 532 -4.66 -2.07 13.71
CA ARG A 532 -5.20 -2.79 12.54
C ARG A 532 -4.42 -4.05 12.20
N GLU A 533 -3.12 -4.05 12.49
CA GLU A 533 -2.23 -5.19 12.31
C GLU A 533 -1.44 -5.45 13.59
N LEU A 534 -1.47 -6.70 14.04
CA LEU A 534 -0.68 -7.21 15.14
C LEU A 534 0.02 -8.51 14.73
N SER A 535 1.35 -8.54 14.90
CA SER A 535 2.16 -9.77 14.86
C SER A 535 2.65 -10.07 16.27
N LEU A 536 2.51 -11.30 16.77
CA LEU A 536 2.87 -11.61 18.16
C LEU A 536 3.32 -13.05 18.37
N THR A 537 3.97 -13.29 19.52
CA THR A 537 4.35 -14.62 20.01
C THR A 537 3.57 -14.97 21.26
N VAL A 538 2.98 -16.17 21.35
CA VAL A 538 2.34 -16.67 22.57
C VAL A 538 3.02 -17.94 23.03
N ARG A 539 3.32 -18.00 24.34
CA ARG A 539 3.92 -19.18 24.99
C ARG A 539 2.97 -19.90 25.94
N GLU A 540 1.94 -19.22 26.41
CA GLU A 540 1.02 -19.72 27.41
C GLU A 540 -0.40 -19.90 26.85
N VAL A 541 -1.01 -21.05 27.17
CA VAL A 541 -2.37 -21.38 26.73
C VAL A 541 -3.40 -20.41 27.28
N ASP A 542 -3.24 -19.95 28.52
CA ASP A 542 -4.23 -19.07 29.15
C ASP A 542 -4.21 -17.65 28.56
N VAL A 543 -3.02 -17.16 28.18
CA VAL A 543 -2.88 -15.93 27.38
C VAL A 543 -3.57 -16.10 26.04
N LEU A 544 -3.34 -17.23 25.35
CA LEU A 544 -3.99 -17.49 24.06
C LEU A 544 -5.52 -17.51 24.17
N LYS A 545 -6.06 -18.20 25.17
CA LYS A 545 -7.51 -18.23 25.45
C LYS A 545 -8.04 -16.82 25.73
N ARG A 546 -7.32 -16.03 26.53
CA ARG A 546 -7.72 -14.67 26.86
C ARG A 546 -7.75 -13.77 25.62
N LEU A 547 -6.72 -13.83 24.77
CA LEU A 547 -6.65 -13.10 23.50
C LEU A 547 -7.89 -13.36 22.62
N GLN A 548 -8.36 -14.60 22.57
CA GLN A 548 -9.53 -14.98 21.77
C GLN A 548 -10.85 -14.40 22.28
N THR A 549 -10.91 -14.00 23.55
CA THR A 549 -12.09 -13.35 24.15
C THR A 549 -12.14 -11.84 23.91
N ILE A 550 -11.07 -11.26 23.35
CA ILE A 550 -10.96 -9.81 23.14
C ILE A 550 -11.07 -9.53 21.65
N ASP A 551 -12.28 -9.26 21.17
CA ASP A 551 -12.58 -9.10 19.74
C ASP A 551 -11.70 -8.05 19.04
N GLN A 552 -11.41 -6.93 19.73
CA GLN A 552 -10.53 -5.89 19.20
C GLN A 552 -9.13 -6.41 18.86
N LEU A 553 -8.53 -7.24 19.73
CA LEU A 553 -7.20 -7.79 19.49
C LEU A 553 -7.25 -8.97 18.53
N ALA A 554 -8.20 -9.89 18.73
CA ALA A 554 -8.34 -11.07 17.86
C ALA A 554 -8.56 -10.67 16.39
N SER A 555 -9.31 -9.60 16.13
CA SER A 555 -9.59 -9.10 14.78
C SER A 555 -8.41 -8.39 14.11
N CYS A 556 -7.39 -7.93 14.84
CA CYS A 556 -6.20 -7.29 14.26
C CYS A 556 -4.98 -8.23 14.13
N ILE A 557 -5.02 -9.44 14.70
CA ILE A 557 -3.92 -10.41 14.59
C ILE A 557 -3.79 -10.87 13.13
N ARG A 558 -2.65 -10.55 12.52
CA ARG A 558 -2.30 -11.00 11.17
C ARG A 558 -1.29 -12.13 11.22
N HIS A 559 -0.29 -12.07 12.10
CA HIS A 559 0.73 -13.12 12.24
C HIS A 559 0.75 -13.64 13.68
N LEU A 560 0.58 -14.96 13.85
CA LEU A 560 0.59 -15.60 15.16
C LEU A 560 1.69 -16.66 15.22
N HIS A 561 2.63 -16.47 16.14
CA HIS A 561 3.61 -17.49 16.48
C HIS A 561 3.25 -18.12 17.83
N LEU A 562 3.01 -19.43 17.83
CA LEU A 562 2.77 -20.22 19.03
C LEU A 562 4.02 -21.05 19.32
N THR A 563 4.52 -21.01 20.55
CA THR A 563 5.67 -21.84 20.91
C THR A 563 5.66 -22.35 22.34
N GLY A 564 6.02 -23.61 22.56
CA GLY A 564 6.07 -24.20 23.90
C GLY A 564 4.69 -24.43 24.53
N ILE A 565 3.62 -24.43 23.73
CA ILE A 565 2.25 -24.63 24.22
C ILE A 565 1.98 -26.13 24.38
N THR A 566 1.55 -26.54 25.57
CA THR A 566 1.09 -27.90 25.86
C THR A 566 -0.40 -27.91 26.24
N ILE A 567 -1.20 -28.71 25.53
CA ILE A 567 -2.62 -28.94 25.80
C ILE A 567 -2.80 -30.41 26.20
N LYS A 568 -3.19 -30.66 27.46
CA LYS A 568 -3.33 -32.02 28.02
C LYS A 568 -4.50 -32.81 27.42
N ASP A 569 -4.43 -34.15 27.57
CA ASP A 569 -5.26 -35.19 26.95
C ASP A 569 -6.73 -34.81 26.70
N GLY A 570 -7.10 -34.67 25.42
CA GLY A 570 -8.45 -34.38 24.94
C GLY A 570 -8.78 -32.89 24.75
N GLY A 571 -7.88 -31.97 25.11
CA GLY A 571 -8.04 -30.55 24.84
C GLY A 571 -7.73 -30.16 23.39
N THR A 572 -8.27 -29.02 22.95
CA THR A 572 -8.13 -28.55 21.56
C THR A 572 -7.70 -27.09 21.49
N LEU A 573 -6.91 -26.76 20.46
CA LEU A 573 -6.52 -25.39 20.17
C LEU A 573 -7.62 -24.74 19.33
N LEU A 574 -8.39 -23.84 19.93
CA LEU A 574 -9.42 -23.06 19.23
C LEU A 574 -8.79 -21.82 18.59
N LEU A 575 -9.14 -21.46 17.36
CA LEU A 575 -8.68 -20.22 16.69
C LEU A 575 -9.83 -19.41 16.06
N ASN A 576 -11.06 -19.64 16.51
CA ASN A 576 -12.29 -19.16 15.86
C ASN A 576 -12.39 -17.63 15.71
N SER A 577 -11.88 -16.89 16.69
CA SER A 577 -11.99 -15.43 16.75
C SER A 577 -10.98 -14.70 15.85
N MET A 578 -9.98 -15.41 15.31
CA MET A 578 -8.84 -14.82 14.59
C MET A 578 -9.02 -14.87 13.06
N LEU A 579 -10.14 -14.35 12.57
CA LEU A 579 -10.51 -14.42 11.13
C LEU A 579 -9.58 -13.61 10.21
N SER A 580 -8.85 -12.64 10.76
CA SER A 580 -7.89 -11.79 10.03
C SER A 580 -6.51 -12.43 9.87
N LEU A 581 -6.29 -13.61 10.45
CA LEU A 581 -5.01 -14.30 10.48
C LEU A 581 -4.53 -14.63 9.06
N ARG A 582 -3.31 -14.18 8.74
CA ARG A 582 -2.62 -14.41 7.47
C ARG A 582 -1.52 -15.47 7.59
N GLU A 583 -0.82 -15.47 8.72
CA GLU A 583 0.29 -16.41 8.98
C GLU A 583 0.16 -17.07 10.35
N LEU A 584 0.31 -18.41 10.37
CA LEU A 584 0.35 -19.21 11.60
C LEU A 584 1.65 -20.00 11.65
N ASP A 585 2.47 -19.77 12.68
CA ASP A 585 3.73 -20.50 12.94
C ASP A 585 3.65 -21.20 14.30
N VAL A 586 3.54 -22.53 14.32
CA VAL A 586 3.44 -23.34 15.55
C VAL A 586 4.72 -24.13 15.74
N ARG A 587 5.41 -23.93 16.87
CA ARG A 587 6.71 -24.57 17.11
C ARG A 587 6.85 -25.16 18.50
N MET A 588 7.37 -26.38 18.60
CA MET A 588 7.63 -27.01 19.91
C MET A 588 6.37 -27.07 20.79
N CYS A 589 5.21 -27.31 20.16
CA CYS A 589 3.93 -27.39 20.87
C CYS A 589 3.46 -28.85 20.95
N ASP A 590 2.87 -29.22 22.08
CA ASP A 590 2.24 -30.51 22.29
C ASP A 590 0.72 -30.32 22.31
N ILE A 591 0.09 -30.54 21.15
CA ILE A 591 -1.32 -30.22 20.90
C ILE A 591 -2.01 -31.41 20.25
N PRO A 592 -3.07 -31.97 20.85
CA PRO A 592 -3.77 -33.12 20.27
C PRO A 592 -4.52 -32.78 18.97
N GLU A 593 -5.18 -31.62 18.95
CA GLU A 593 -6.00 -31.20 17.81
C GLU A 593 -6.11 -29.67 17.73
N ILE A 594 -6.06 -29.13 16.50
CA ILE A 594 -6.42 -27.75 16.20
C ILE A 594 -7.85 -27.75 15.69
N ILE A 595 -8.77 -27.16 16.46
CA ILE A 595 -10.18 -27.07 16.09
C ILE A 595 -10.49 -25.63 15.70
N ILE A 596 -11.16 -25.49 14.55
CA ILE A 596 -11.75 -24.24 14.13
C ILE A 596 -13.24 -24.53 13.93
N THR A 597 -14.03 -24.23 14.96
CA THR A 597 -15.45 -24.55 14.99
C THR A 597 -16.26 -23.54 14.19
N ILE A 598 -17.18 -24.06 13.40
CA ILE A 598 -18.28 -23.32 12.78
C ILE A 598 -19.21 -22.78 13.85
N GLN A 599 -19.21 -21.46 14.08
CA GLN A 599 -20.28 -20.85 14.88
C GLN A 599 -21.60 -20.97 14.10
N ARG A 600 -22.54 -21.73 14.67
CA ARG A 600 -23.91 -21.87 14.17
C ARG A 600 -24.73 -20.69 14.68
N GLU A 601 -24.88 -19.65 13.87
CA GLU A 601 -25.99 -18.72 14.06
C GLU A 601 -27.16 -19.15 13.17
N THR A 602 -28.26 -19.51 13.83
CA THR A 602 -29.50 -19.92 13.20
C THR A 602 -30.21 -18.70 12.61
N ILE A 603 -29.93 -18.38 11.34
CA ILE A 603 -30.80 -17.49 10.59
C ILE A 603 -31.99 -18.33 10.10
N HIS A 604 -33.17 -18.08 10.65
CA HIS A 604 -34.42 -18.68 10.18
C HIS A 604 -34.70 -18.21 8.75
N PHE A 605 -34.16 -18.86 7.72
CA PHE A 605 -34.77 -19.11 6.41
C PHE A 605 -33.78 -19.88 5.52
N GLY A 606 -33.99 -21.19 5.36
CA GLY A 606 -33.36 -22.03 4.34
C GLY A 606 -31.99 -22.57 4.70
N ASN A 607 -31.82 -23.89 4.58
CA ASN A 607 -30.60 -24.64 4.87
C ASN A 607 -29.42 -24.21 3.98
N ILE A 608 -28.71 -23.16 4.35
CA ILE A 608 -27.34 -22.92 3.91
C ILE A 608 -26.44 -23.17 5.12
N GLN A 609 -25.68 -24.26 5.08
CA GLN A 609 -24.55 -24.45 5.99
C GLN A 609 -23.53 -23.33 5.70
N LYS A 610 -23.32 -22.40 6.63
CA LYS A 610 -22.22 -21.42 6.55
C LYS A 610 -21.07 -21.86 7.47
N ILE A 611 -19.85 -21.74 6.95
CA ILE A 611 -18.57 -22.26 7.46
C ILE A 611 -17.69 -21.05 7.86
N PRO A 612 -16.91 -21.07 8.96
CA PRO A 612 -15.88 -20.08 9.23
C PRO A 612 -14.74 -20.37 8.25
N ASN A 613 -14.67 -19.56 7.21
CA ASN A 613 -13.67 -19.73 6.19
C ASN A 613 -12.48 -18.83 6.54
N LEU A 614 -11.32 -19.40 6.86
CA LEU A 614 -10.06 -18.69 7.11
C LEU A 614 -9.49 -18.20 5.77
N LEU A 615 -10.26 -17.37 5.09
CA LEU A 615 -9.98 -16.84 3.76
C LEU A 615 -8.67 -16.07 3.70
N ASN A 616 -8.19 -15.58 4.85
CA ASN A 616 -7.00 -14.76 4.93
C ASN A 616 -5.71 -15.55 5.13
N ILE A 617 -5.78 -16.82 5.57
CA ILE A 617 -4.56 -17.62 5.82
C ILE A 617 -3.84 -17.88 4.50
N ARG A 618 -2.59 -17.43 4.44
CA ARG A 618 -1.66 -17.59 3.32
C ARG A 618 -0.54 -18.57 3.66
N ARG A 619 -0.04 -18.55 4.90
CA ARG A 619 1.11 -19.34 5.32
C ARG A 619 0.82 -20.09 6.61
N VAL A 620 1.10 -21.39 6.60
CA VAL A 620 1.06 -22.24 7.79
C VAL A 620 2.39 -22.96 7.91
N ALA A 621 3.04 -22.81 9.06
CA ALA A 621 4.29 -23.48 9.40
C ALA A 621 4.13 -24.25 10.72
N LEU A 622 4.48 -25.53 10.73
CA LEU A 622 4.55 -26.37 11.93
C LEU A 622 5.96 -26.94 12.04
N SER A 623 6.60 -26.81 13.21
CA SER A 623 7.90 -27.44 13.47
C SER A 623 8.00 -28.05 14.87
N TRP A 624 8.55 -29.26 15.00
CA TRP A 624 8.73 -29.94 16.28
C TRP A 624 7.44 -30.05 17.13
N CYS A 625 6.28 -30.23 16.48
CA CYS A 625 5.01 -30.37 17.19
C CYS A 625 4.72 -31.85 17.50
N THR A 626 4.20 -32.12 18.69
CA THR A 626 3.74 -33.45 19.14
C THR A 626 2.22 -33.46 19.35
N GLY A 627 1.63 -34.64 19.44
CA GLY A 627 0.18 -34.83 19.63
C GLY A 627 -0.67 -34.76 18.36
N LEU A 628 -0.33 -33.88 17.39
CA LEU A 628 -1.08 -33.72 16.14
C LEU A 628 -0.93 -34.93 15.24
N ARG A 629 -2.07 -35.54 14.86
CA ARG A 629 -2.13 -36.64 13.89
C ARG A 629 -2.53 -36.20 12.49
N ASP A 630 -3.28 -35.11 12.36
CA ASP A 630 -3.70 -34.58 11.07
C ASP A 630 -3.88 -33.05 11.05
N LEU A 631 -3.96 -32.47 9.85
CA LEU A 631 -4.17 -31.05 9.60
C LEU A 631 -5.46 -30.80 8.82
N THR A 632 -6.52 -31.59 9.06
CA THR A 632 -7.78 -31.54 8.29
C THR A 632 -8.44 -30.16 8.32
N TRP A 633 -8.19 -29.36 9.36
CA TRP A 633 -8.66 -27.97 9.47
C TRP A 633 -8.18 -27.07 8.33
N LEU A 634 -7.11 -27.43 7.60
CA LEU A 634 -6.63 -26.71 6.41
C LEU A 634 -7.66 -26.68 5.28
N LEU A 635 -8.68 -27.55 5.30
CA LEU A 635 -9.85 -27.43 4.40
C LEU A 635 -10.60 -26.10 4.58
N LEU A 636 -10.46 -25.45 5.73
CA LEU A 636 -11.04 -24.13 6.03
C LEU A 636 -10.16 -22.96 5.54
N ALA A 637 -9.00 -23.23 4.92
CA ALA A 637 -8.04 -22.22 4.44
C ALA A 637 -7.81 -22.34 2.92
N PRO A 638 -8.80 -22.00 2.07
CA PRO A 638 -8.75 -22.21 0.62
C PRO A 638 -7.71 -21.33 -0.09
N ASN A 639 -7.27 -20.27 0.56
CA ASN A 639 -6.31 -19.28 0.05
C ASN A 639 -4.86 -19.52 0.49
N LEU A 640 -4.60 -20.67 1.12
CA LEU A 640 -3.28 -21.10 1.55
C LEU A 640 -2.33 -21.17 0.35
N SER A 641 -1.28 -20.36 0.40
CA SER A 641 -0.21 -20.31 -0.61
C SER A 641 1.04 -21.07 -0.18
N GLU A 642 1.26 -21.24 1.12
CA GLU A 642 2.45 -21.92 1.64
C GLU A 642 2.13 -22.80 2.85
N LEU A 643 2.53 -24.07 2.76
CA LEU A 643 2.48 -25.04 3.85
C LEU A 643 3.87 -25.60 4.12
N ARG A 644 4.36 -25.49 5.36
CA ARG A 644 5.60 -26.14 5.82
C ARG A 644 5.33 -26.96 7.08
N VAL A 645 5.75 -28.22 7.07
CA VAL A 645 5.65 -29.12 8.21
C VAL A 645 7.00 -29.82 8.38
N HIS A 646 7.64 -29.63 9.52
CA HIS A 646 8.99 -30.11 9.79
C HIS A 646 9.05 -30.82 11.16
N GLU A 647 9.69 -31.98 11.25
CA GLU A 647 9.96 -32.68 12.52
C GLU A 647 8.71 -32.93 13.37
N CYS A 648 7.56 -33.16 12.74
CA CYS A 648 6.29 -33.45 13.40
C CYS A 648 6.01 -34.96 13.39
N GLN A 649 6.54 -35.64 14.40
CA GLN A 649 6.72 -37.11 14.44
C GLN A 649 5.42 -37.93 14.42
N GLN A 650 4.28 -37.33 14.80
CA GLN A 650 2.99 -38.01 14.94
C GLN A 650 2.00 -37.78 13.79
N ILE A 651 2.30 -36.89 12.84
CA ILE A 651 1.38 -36.59 11.74
C ILE A 651 1.29 -37.80 10.81
N GLU A 652 0.08 -38.35 10.70
CA GLU A 652 -0.28 -39.50 9.86
C GLU A 652 -0.89 -39.03 8.53
N HIS A 653 -1.65 -37.93 8.54
CA HIS A 653 -2.32 -37.40 7.34
C HIS A 653 -2.23 -35.87 7.28
N ILE A 654 -2.04 -35.27 6.11
CA ILE A 654 -2.26 -33.82 5.99
C ILE A 654 -3.76 -33.53 6.06
N ILE A 655 -4.56 -34.14 5.19
CA ILE A 655 -6.02 -34.12 5.31
C ILE A 655 -6.50 -35.55 5.58
N ASN A 656 -7.18 -35.75 6.71
CA ASN A 656 -7.76 -37.04 7.07
C ASN A 656 -9.11 -37.24 6.35
N LYS A 657 -9.24 -38.37 5.63
CA LYS A 657 -10.43 -38.71 4.83
C LYS A 657 -11.70 -38.83 5.67
N GLU A 658 -11.63 -39.47 6.83
CA GLU A 658 -12.78 -39.72 7.68
C GLU A 658 -13.30 -38.44 8.34
N LYS A 659 -12.38 -37.53 8.69
CA LYS A 659 -12.74 -36.21 9.23
C LYS A 659 -13.30 -35.25 8.15
N ALA A 660 -12.96 -35.45 6.88
CA ALA A 660 -13.34 -34.56 5.79
C ALA A 660 -14.73 -34.82 5.16
N THR A 661 -15.30 -36.01 5.31
CA THR A 661 -16.56 -36.44 4.64
C THR A 661 -17.84 -35.75 5.15
N GLY A 662 -17.74 -34.82 6.10
CA GLY A 662 -18.85 -34.08 6.72
C GLY A 662 -19.39 -32.85 5.96
N GLY A 663 -19.34 -32.81 4.62
CA GLY A 663 -19.96 -31.74 3.81
C GLY A 663 -19.02 -30.70 3.17
N MET A 664 -17.70 -30.90 3.21
CA MET A 664 -16.71 -29.99 2.62
C MET A 664 -16.37 -30.47 1.19
N SER A 665 -17.13 -30.00 0.19
CA SER A 665 -17.08 -30.48 -1.20
C SER A 665 -16.03 -29.79 -2.10
N GLU A 666 -15.10 -28.98 -1.57
CA GLU A 666 -14.10 -28.28 -2.39
C GLU A 666 -12.72 -28.95 -2.36
N GLN A 667 -12.04 -28.98 -3.51
CA GLN A 667 -10.66 -29.46 -3.62
C GLN A 667 -9.70 -28.50 -2.89
N PRO A 668 -8.90 -28.95 -1.89
CA PRO A 668 -7.96 -28.09 -1.19
C PRO A 668 -6.76 -27.70 -2.06
N PHE A 669 -5.97 -26.73 -1.55
CA PHE A 669 -4.65 -26.37 -2.08
C PHE A 669 -4.63 -25.82 -3.52
N ARG A 670 -5.74 -25.27 -4.03
CA ARG A 670 -5.80 -24.64 -5.36
C ARG A 670 -4.82 -23.49 -5.54
N ASN A 671 -4.53 -22.74 -4.48
CA ASN A 671 -3.63 -21.58 -4.49
C ASN A 671 -2.23 -21.89 -3.93
N LEU A 672 -1.92 -23.15 -3.63
CA LEU A 672 -0.68 -23.54 -2.98
C LEU A 672 0.50 -23.39 -3.95
N THR A 673 1.43 -22.48 -3.65
CA THR A 673 2.64 -22.23 -4.43
C THR A 673 3.88 -22.91 -3.83
N ARG A 674 3.87 -23.18 -2.53
CA ARG A 674 4.96 -23.84 -1.80
C ARG A 674 4.43 -24.93 -0.86
N LEU A 675 4.94 -26.14 -1.02
CA LEU A 675 4.67 -27.27 -0.11
C LEU A 675 5.99 -27.85 0.40
N GLY A 676 6.20 -27.83 1.71
CA GLY A 676 7.38 -28.43 2.36
C GLY A 676 6.98 -29.41 3.46
N LEU A 677 7.43 -30.66 3.33
CA LEU A 677 7.18 -31.75 4.27
C LEU A 677 8.52 -32.43 4.60
N ASP A 678 8.96 -32.33 5.85
CA ASP A 678 10.29 -32.78 6.24
C ASP A 678 10.28 -33.51 7.58
N SER A 679 11.03 -34.61 7.66
CA SER A 679 11.11 -35.48 8.84
C SER A 679 9.74 -35.86 9.43
N LEU A 680 8.86 -36.44 8.60
CA LEU A 680 7.51 -36.90 9.01
C LEU A 680 7.41 -38.43 8.88
N PRO A 681 7.94 -39.22 9.84
CA PRO A 681 8.06 -40.67 9.69
C PRO A 681 6.74 -41.43 9.65
N ARG A 682 5.66 -40.83 10.16
CA ARG A 682 4.32 -41.44 10.18
C ARG A 682 3.42 -40.99 9.04
N LEU A 683 3.81 -40.02 8.23
CA LEU A 683 2.94 -39.45 7.20
C LEU A 683 2.62 -40.51 6.13
N GLU A 684 1.34 -40.90 6.03
CA GLU A 684 0.84 -41.91 5.10
C GLU A 684 0.21 -41.28 3.85
N SER A 685 -0.46 -40.13 3.98
CA SER A 685 -1.10 -39.45 2.84
C SER A 685 -1.21 -37.93 3.00
N ILE A 686 -1.15 -37.21 1.87
CA ILE A 686 -1.46 -35.78 1.80
C ILE A 686 -2.96 -35.58 1.54
N TYR A 687 -3.50 -36.28 0.53
CA TYR A 687 -4.91 -36.28 0.16
C TYR A 687 -5.28 -37.65 -0.47
N TRP A 688 -6.53 -38.10 -0.36
CA TRP A 688 -6.94 -39.44 -0.81
C TRP A 688 -7.34 -39.54 -2.29
N THR A 689 -7.39 -38.41 -3.01
CA THR A 689 -7.53 -38.36 -4.48
C THR A 689 -6.42 -37.49 -5.08
N PRO A 690 -6.17 -37.57 -6.38
CA PRO A 690 -5.26 -36.66 -7.06
C PRO A 690 -5.70 -35.20 -6.95
N LEU A 691 -4.74 -34.31 -6.76
CA LEU A 691 -4.93 -32.85 -6.74
C LEU A 691 -4.24 -32.22 -7.95
N PRO A 692 -4.85 -31.20 -8.58
CA PRO A 692 -4.30 -30.59 -9.79
C PRO A 692 -3.16 -29.59 -9.54
N PHE A 693 -2.96 -29.09 -8.31
CA PHE A 693 -1.94 -28.10 -7.91
C PHE A 693 -1.58 -27.06 -9.02
N PRO A 694 -2.54 -26.24 -9.47
CA PRO A 694 -2.41 -25.47 -10.71
C PRO A 694 -1.34 -24.36 -10.65
N VAL A 695 -0.89 -23.96 -9.46
CA VAL A 695 0.07 -22.85 -9.26
C VAL A 695 1.27 -23.23 -8.38
N LEU A 696 1.50 -24.54 -8.16
CA LEU A 696 2.61 -25.00 -7.32
C LEU A 696 3.94 -24.71 -8.00
N LYS A 697 4.81 -23.96 -7.31
CA LYS A 697 6.14 -23.57 -7.79
C LYS A 697 7.25 -24.36 -7.11
N TYR A 698 7.11 -24.62 -5.80
CA TYR A 698 8.13 -25.30 -5.00
C TYR A 698 7.53 -26.47 -4.22
N LEU A 699 8.17 -27.63 -4.33
CA LEU A 699 7.83 -28.86 -3.63
C LEU A 699 9.07 -29.39 -2.91
N TYR A 700 8.95 -29.61 -1.61
CA TYR A 700 10.01 -30.18 -0.78
C TYR A 700 9.47 -31.35 0.03
N ILE A 701 10.01 -32.55 -0.17
CA ILE A 701 9.61 -33.76 0.59
C ILE A 701 10.85 -34.55 0.99
N ARG A 702 11.12 -34.62 2.30
CA ARG A 702 12.26 -35.34 2.88
C ARG A 702 11.86 -36.08 4.15
N GLY A 703 12.50 -37.23 4.40
CA GLY A 703 12.28 -37.97 5.66
C GLY A 703 10.84 -38.45 5.90
N CYS A 704 10.09 -38.77 4.83
CA CYS A 704 8.68 -39.20 4.89
C CYS A 704 8.47 -40.66 4.41
N PRO A 705 9.09 -41.68 5.04
CA PRO A 705 9.16 -43.07 4.56
C PRO A 705 7.81 -43.78 4.33
N LYS A 706 6.74 -43.38 5.04
CA LYS A 706 5.41 -43.98 4.88
C LYS A 706 4.56 -43.36 3.77
N LEU A 707 4.97 -42.21 3.24
CA LEU A 707 4.22 -41.52 2.19
C LEU A 707 4.50 -42.23 0.86
N ARG A 708 3.63 -43.16 0.47
CA ARG A 708 3.83 -43.99 -0.74
C ARG A 708 3.20 -43.42 -2.00
N ARG A 709 2.30 -42.44 -1.89
CA ARG A 709 1.57 -41.86 -3.02
C ARG A 709 1.59 -40.34 -2.94
N LEU A 710 1.71 -39.71 -4.10
CA LEU A 710 1.59 -38.27 -4.25
C LEU A 710 0.30 -37.92 -4.99
N PRO A 711 -0.50 -36.94 -4.52
CA PRO A 711 -1.73 -36.57 -5.17
C PRO A 711 -1.46 -35.60 -6.35
N PHE A 712 -0.66 -36.00 -7.35
CA PHE A 712 -0.38 -35.17 -8.54
C PHE A 712 -1.11 -35.71 -9.78
N SER A 713 -1.54 -34.78 -10.63
CA SER A 713 -1.98 -35.04 -12.01
C SER A 713 -1.22 -34.07 -12.93
N THR A 714 -0.04 -34.43 -13.43
CA THR A 714 0.74 -33.49 -14.26
C THR A 714 0.23 -33.48 -15.69
N LYS A 715 -0.69 -32.56 -16.00
CA LYS A 715 -0.77 -32.00 -17.36
C LYS A 715 -0.17 -30.59 -17.32
N GLY A 716 1.10 -30.47 -17.71
CA GLY A 716 1.66 -29.23 -18.27
C GLY A 716 2.28 -28.17 -17.36
N HIS A 717 2.66 -28.44 -16.10
CA HIS A 717 3.28 -27.44 -15.21
C HIS A 717 4.69 -27.87 -14.75
N GLN A 718 5.70 -27.01 -14.95
CA GLN A 718 7.06 -27.19 -14.39
C GLN A 718 7.06 -26.82 -12.91
N VAL A 719 7.29 -27.80 -12.02
CA VAL A 719 7.40 -27.59 -10.57
C VAL A 719 8.86 -27.79 -10.16
N ARG A 720 9.43 -26.87 -9.38
CA ARG A 720 10.76 -27.07 -8.79
C ARG A 720 10.61 -28.01 -7.60
N SER A 721 11.20 -29.20 -7.69
CA SER A 721 11.07 -30.25 -6.68
C SER A 721 12.42 -30.63 -6.09
N ASP A 722 12.51 -30.68 -4.76
CA ASP A 722 13.63 -31.28 -4.02
C ASP A 722 13.08 -32.44 -3.19
N ILE A 723 13.30 -33.65 -3.69
CA ILE A 723 12.69 -34.89 -3.22
C ILE A 723 13.80 -35.92 -3.03
N TYR A 724 13.87 -36.52 -1.85
CA TYR A 724 14.91 -37.49 -1.51
C TYR A 724 14.91 -38.71 -2.44
N GLN A 725 16.06 -38.99 -3.09
CA GLN A 725 16.21 -39.99 -4.15
C GLN A 725 15.83 -41.43 -3.73
N GLU A 726 16.10 -41.82 -2.48
CA GLU A 726 15.72 -43.16 -2.00
C GLU A 726 14.22 -43.30 -1.74
N TRP A 727 13.56 -42.20 -1.37
CA TRP A 727 12.13 -42.17 -1.18
C TRP A 727 11.39 -42.33 -2.51
N ILE A 728 11.84 -41.67 -3.59
CA ILE A 728 11.29 -41.79 -4.96
C ILE A 728 11.18 -43.25 -5.42
N LYS A 729 12.15 -44.10 -5.05
CA LYS A 729 12.16 -45.53 -5.42
C LYS A 729 10.98 -46.31 -4.82
N GLY A 730 10.45 -45.87 -3.69
CA GLY A 730 9.32 -46.49 -2.98
C GLY A 730 7.95 -45.86 -3.29
N VAL A 731 7.88 -44.83 -4.14
CA VAL A 731 6.62 -44.14 -4.49
C VAL A 731 5.85 -44.92 -5.56
N GLU A 732 4.57 -45.16 -5.29
CA GLU A 732 3.57 -45.62 -6.24
C GLU A 732 3.06 -44.43 -7.07
N TRP A 733 3.42 -44.39 -8.35
CA TRP A 733 3.05 -43.31 -9.27
C TRP A 733 1.76 -43.63 -10.02
N GLU A 734 0.83 -42.67 -10.06
CA GLU A 734 -0.43 -42.83 -10.81
C GLU A 734 -0.26 -42.59 -12.32
N ASP A 735 0.72 -41.78 -12.72
CA ASP A 735 1.06 -41.57 -14.13
C ASP A 735 2.58 -41.52 -14.37
N GLN A 736 2.99 -42.07 -15.52
CA GLN A 736 4.39 -42.23 -15.89
C GLN A 736 5.09 -40.90 -16.23
N ALA A 737 4.33 -39.87 -16.63
CA ALA A 737 4.87 -38.56 -16.98
C ALA A 737 5.31 -37.79 -15.73
N THR A 738 4.50 -37.80 -14.66
CA THR A 738 4.85 -37.27 -13.34
C THR A 738 6.10 -37.96 -12.79
N LYS A 739 6.16 -39.30 -12.91
CA LYS A 739 7.34 -40.08 -12.50
C LYS A 739 8.60 -39.60 -13.21
N GLN A 740 8.58 -39.47 -14.54
CA GLN A 740 9.74 -39.01 -15.31
C GLN A 740 10.13 -37.56 -14.99
N HIS A 741 9.16 -36.67 -14.73
CA HIS A 741 9.43 -35.27 -14.41
C HIS A 741 10.14 -35.10 -13.05
N LEU A 742 9.70 -35.84 -12.03
CA LEU A 742 10.22 -35.71 -10.66
C LEU A 742 11.46 -36.59 -10.38
N SER A 743 11.74 -37.61 -11.20
CA SER A 743 12.91 -38.48 -11.04
C SER A 743 14.23 -37.85 -11.51
N ASN A 744 14.19 -36.72 -12.20
CA ASN A 744 15.34 -36.08 -12.84
C ASN A 744 16.04 -35.00 -11.97
N TYR A 745 15.65 -34.85 -10.70
CA TYR A 745 16.23 -33.84 -9.81
C TYR A 745 17.08 -34.49 -8.71
N ASP A 746 18.32 -34.01 -8.56
CA ASP A 746 19.27 -34.53 -7.56
C ASP A 746 19.24 -33.69 -6.27
N ASP A 747 19.39 -34.40 -5.15
CA ASP A 747 19.39 -33.94 -3.77
C ASP A 747 20.48 -32.85 -3.58
N ARG A 748 20.09 -31.67 -3.09
CA ARG A 748 20.85 -30.73 -2.21
C ARG A 748 20.82 -29.24 -2.64
N ASP A 749 19.73 -28.53 -2.36
CA ASP A 749 19.75 -27.06 -2.27
C ASP A 749 18.65 -26.54 -1.30
N PHE A 750 18.98 -26.32 -0.01
CA PHE A 750 18.54 -25.22 0.89
C PHE A 750 19.06 -25.43 2.35
N PRO A 751 19.13 -24.36 3.18
CA PRO A 751 20.09 -24.20 4.27
C PRO A 751 19.68 -24.95 5.53
N LYS A 752 20.68 -25.50 6.25
CA LYS A 752 20.53 -25.82 7.66
C LYS A 752 20.05 -24.55 8.38
N ILE A 753 19.01 -24.69 9.19
CA ILE A 753 18.59 -23.67 10.16
C ILE A 753 19.85 -23.24 10.95
N PRO A 754 20.10 -21.94 11.19
CA PRO A 754 21.27 -21.48 11.93
C PRO A 754 21.44 -22.25 13.24
N GLU A 755 22.67 -22.61 13.60
CA GLU A 755 23.01 -23.40 14.80
C GLU A 755 22.54 -22.76 16.12
N GLU A 756 22.03 -21.52 16.11
CA GLU A 756 21.30 -20.91 17.22
C GLU A 756 19.97 -21.62 17.58
N GLN A 757 19.56 -22.66 16.83
CA GLN A 757 18.46 -23.57 17.21
C GLN A 757 18.94 -24.95 17.73
N LYS A 758 20.24 -25.14 17.92
CA LYS A 758 20.77 -26.21 18.79
C LYS A 758 21.19 -25.59 20.13
N MET A 759 20.32 -25.68 21.13
CA MET A 759 20.81 -25.86 22.49
C MET A 759 20.60 -27.32 22.87
N ASP A 760 21.71 -28.04 22.95
CA ASP A 760 21.80 -29.33 23.61
C ASP A 760 21.49 -29.17 25.11
N GLY A 761 20.78 -30.17 25.65
CA GLY A 761 20.84 -30.52 27.06
C GLY A 761 19.58 -30.23 27.87
N LEU A 762 18.60 -31.14 27.81
CA LEU A 762 17.99 -31.81 28.97
C LEU A 762 16.88 -32.75 28.47
N ALA A 763 17.29 -33.91 27.95
CA ALA A 763 16.43 -35.07 27.95
C ALA A 763 16.49 -35.71 29.34
N SER A 764 15.32 -35.74 30.00
CA SER A 764 14.88 -36.76 30.96
C SER A 764 15.95 -37.52 31.76
N GLU A 765 16.18 -37.11 33.01
CA GLU A 765 16.37 -38.06 34.09
C GLU A 765 15.38 -37.75 35.22
N SER A 766 14.44 -38.67 35.38
CA SER A 766 13.45 -38.72 36.44
C SER A 766 14.09 -39.25 37.72
N HIS A 767 14.14 -38.44 38.79
CA HIS A 767 14.17 -38.94 40.17
C HIS A 767 13.43 -37.97 41.12
N PRO A 768 12.82 -38.49 42.20
CA PRO A 768 11.67 -37.87 42.86
C PRO A 768 12.06 -36.75 43.82
N ILE A 769 11.18 -35.77 43.95
CA ILE A 769 11.24 -34.71 44.95
C ILE A 769 10.83 -35.31 46.29
N GLU A 770 11.78 -35.42 47.22
CA GLU A 770 11.50 -35.47 48.66
C GLU A 770 11.44 -34.04 49.20
N GLU A 771 10.39 -33.77 49.98
CA GLU A 771 10.28 -32.61 50.86
C GLU A 771 11.50 -32.53 51.80
N ILE A 772 11.97 -31.32 52.11
CA ILE A 772 12.39 -30.92 53.47
C ILE A 772 12.40 -29.38 53.56
N VAL A 773 11.67 -28.92 54.56
CA VAL A 773 11.60 -27.59 55.18
C VAL A 773 12.98 -27.12 55.69
N LEU A 774 13.24 -25.81 55.75
CA LEU A 774 13.95 -25.08 56.84
C LEU A 774 14.10 -23.59 56.40
N VAL A 775 13.35 -22.66 57.00
CA VAL A 775 13.62 -21.92 58.26
C VAL A 775 14.69 -20.81 58.09
N GLU A 776 14.24 -19.59 58.39
CA GLU A 776 15.00 -18.36 58.54
C GLU A 776 16.22 -18.52 59.46
N THR A 777 17.29 -17.75 59.21
CA THR A 777 18.04 -17.11 60.30
C THR A 777 18.90 -15.94 59.83
N LEU A 778 18.81 -14.87 60.62
CA LEU A 778 19.63 -13.66 60.65
C LEU A 778 21.11 -13.94 60.99
N GLY A 779 22.01 -13.02 60.61
CA GLY A 779 23.20 -12.71 61.41
C GLY A 779 24.43 -12.14 60.69
N SER A 780 24.70 -10.85 60.94
CA SER A 780 26.00 -10.14 61.11
C SER A 780 27.22 -10.54 60.26
N GLY A 781 28.06 -9.66 59.69
CA GLY A 781 28.47 -8.31 60.08
C GLY A 781 30.01 -8.19 60.01
N LYS A 782 30.51 -6.96 59.77
CA LYS A 782 31.92 -6.45 59.64
C LYS A 782 32.46 -6.49 58.20
N GLY A 783 32.88 -5.41 57.55
CA GLY A 783 33.49 -4.13 58.00
C GLY A 783 34.96 -4.14 57.53
N THR A 784 35.39 -3.32 56.57
CA THR A 784 36.06 -1.99 56.66
C THR A 784 36.53 -1.63 55.22
N THR A 785 36.68 -0.39 54.71
CA THR A 785 37.35 0.82 55.25
C THR A 785 37.10 2.05 54.32
N THR A 786 36.80 3.21 54.94
CA THR A 786 37.27 4.62 54.68
C THR A 786 37.05 5.32 53.31
N ASN A 787 36.75 6.63 53.17
CA ASN A 787 36.49 7.75 54.08
C ASN A 787 35.99 9.00 53.29
N SER A 788 35.10 9.78 53.93
CA SER A 788 34.89 11.28 53.92
C SER A 788 34.73 12.05 52.59
N ILE A 789 33.70 12.90 52.42
CA ILE A 789 33.54 14.32 52.88
C ILE A 789 32.01 14.67 52.83
N THR A 790 31.24 14.82 53.94
CA THR A 790 30.79 16.06 54.69
C THR A 790 30.43 17.29 53.82
N GLU A 791 29.25 17.94 53.87
CA GLU A 791 28.46 18.55 54.99
C GLU A 791 26.94 18.67 54.61
N GLU A 792 26.02 18.28 55.51
CA GLU A 792 25.05 19.10 56.30
C GLU A 792 23.90 19.79 55.51
N VAL A 793 22.61 19.40 55.59
CA VAL A 793 21.60 19.22 56.67
C VAL A 793 20.92 20.50 57.15
N GLN A 794 19.60 20.54 56.97
CA GLN A 794 18.56 20.88 57.97
C GLN A 794 17.20 20.40 57.39
N SER A 795 16.62 19.28 57.84
CA SER A 795 15.69 19.11 58.99
C SER A 795 14.48 20.05 58.92
N GLY A 796 13.22 19.67 59.04
CA GLY A 796 12.50 18.46 59.47
C GLY A 796 11.00 18.77 59.22
N THR A 797 9.97 17.99 59.55
CA THR A 797 9.78 16.73 60.28
C THR A 797 8.27 16.49 60.30
N HIS A 798 7.84 15.22 60.15
CA HIS A 798 6.65 14.54 60.72
C HIS A 798 5.24 15.14 60.49
N ALA A 799 4.16 14.37 60.27
CA ALA A 799 3.77 13.04 60.77
C ALA A 799 2.60 12.50 59.88
N THR A 800 2.63 11.25 59.36
CA THR A 800 1.90 10.04 59.84
C THR A 800 0.37 10.23 59.98
N VAL A 801 -0.55 9.45 59.39
CA VAL A 801 -0.87 8.03 59.64
C VAL A 801 -2.05 7.58 58.73
N GLU A 802 -1.93 6.35 58.19
CA GLU A 802 -2.88 5.24 57.90
C GLU A 802 -4.21 5.37 57.10
N HIS A 803 -4.29 4.42 56.15
CA HIS A 803 -5.38 3.49 55.78
C HIS A 803 -6.85 3.90 55.97
N THR A 804 -7.64 3.87 54.89
CA THR A 804 -8.45 2.70 54.48
C THR A 804 -9.35 3.02 53.28
N GLN A 805 -9.53 2.03 52.42
CA GLN A 805 -10.44 2.02 51.28
C GLN A 805 -11.90 2.12 51.75
N THR A 806 -12.71 2.93 51.06
CA THR A 806 -14.11 2.56 50.83
C THR A 806 -14.60 3.16 49.52
N TYR A 807 -15.09 2.27 48.64
CA TYR A 807 -15.73 2.59 47.38
C TYR A 807 -16.97 3.45 47.58
N ARG A 808 -17.11 4.51 46.77
CA ARG A 808 -18.41 4.96 46.24
C ARG A 808 -18.19 5.76 44.95
N TYR A 809 -18.82 5.24 43.89
CA TYR A 809 -19.05 5.92 42.63
C TYR A 809 -19.61 7.32 42.86
N LEU A 810 -19.06 8.32 42.16
CA LEU A 810 -19.77 9.46 41.59
C LEU A 810 -18.82 10.17 40.61
N THR A 811 -19.29 10.33 39.39
CA THR A 811 -18.70 11.10 38.28
C THR A 811 -18.39 12.55 38.67
N PRO A 812 -17.37 13.16 38.04
CA PRO A 812 -17.49 14.58 37.73
C PRO A 812 -17.11 14.93 36.29
N ASP A 813 -18.02 15.68 35.68
CA ASP A 813 -17.78 16.62 34.59
C ASP A 813 -16.50 17.44 34.81
N CYS A 814 -15.71 17.60 33.75
CA CYS A 814 -14.61 18.56 33.71
C CYS A 814 -14.95 19.68 32.72
N MET A 815 -15.44 20.80 33.26
CA MET A 815 -15.13 22.12 32.71
C MET A 815 -13.78 22.55 33.29
N ILE A 816 -12.77 22.74 32.44
CA ILE A 816 -11.69 23.70 32.71
C ILE A 816 -11.48 24.57 31.47
N SER A 817 -11.69 25.86 31.73
CA SER A 817 -11.38 27.02 30.91
C SER A 817 -9.90 27.10 30.52
N ASN A 818 -9.61 27.57 29.31
CA ASN A 818 -8.39 28.32 29.07
C ASN A 818 -8.74 29.73 28.61
N ARG A 819 -8.50 30.69 29.51
CA ARG A 819 -8.31 32.11 29.19
C ARG A 819 -6.96 32.25 28.51
N ILE A 820 -6.94 32.79 27.30
CA ILE A 820 -5.84 33.64 26.83
C ILE A 820 -6.50 34.89 26.26
N ASP A 821 -6.17 36.01 26.90
CA ASP A 821 -6.51 37.36 26.46
C ASP A 821 -5.93 37.63 25.07
N ASN A 822 -6.77 38.02 24.13
CA ASN A 822 -6.38 38.87 23.02
C ASN A 822 -7.51 39.87 22.75
N ARG A 823 -7.33 41.10 23.24
CA ARG A 823 -8.22 42.23 22.96
C ARG A 823 -7.93 42.72 21.53
N GLY A 824 -8.94 42.62 20.67
CA GLY A 824 -8.91 43.19 19.31
C GLY A 824 -10.23 43.01 18.57
N VAL A 825 -11.21 43.86 18.90
CA VAL A 825 -12.42 44.25 18.14
C VAL A 825 -13.30 43.13 17.54
N GLY A 826 -14.48 42.95 18.14
CA GLY A 826 -15.40 41.86 17.88
C GLY A 826 -16.00 41.77 16.47
N ARG A 827 -16.00 40.54 15.94
CA ARG A 827 -17.02 40.01 15.04
C ARG A 827 -17.67 38.81 15.74
N LYS A 828 -18.96 38.90 16.06
CA LYS A 828 -19.74 37.72 16.50
C LYS A 828 -19.86 36.78 15.29
N ALA A 829 -19.04 35.73 15.25
CA ALA A 829 -19.22 34.62 14.33
C ALA A 829 -20.39 33.76 14.85
N VAL A 830 -21.40 33.56 14.01
CA VAL A 830 -22.46 32.55 14.24
C VAL A 830 -21.79 31.19 14.06
N GLN A 831 -21.80 30.35 15.09
CA GLN A 831 -21.26 28.99 14.97
C GLN A 831 -22.19 28.14 14.09
N PRO A 832 -21.68 27.38 13.10
CA PRO A 832 -22.50 26.49 12.30
C PRO A 832 -23.03 25.34 13.17
N SER A 833 -24.34 25.09 13.09
CA SER A 833 -25.10 24.16 13.95
C SER A 833 -24.95 22.67 13.61
N GLY A 834 -23.92 22.28 12.85
CA GLY A 834 -23.69 20.89 12.46
C GLY A 834 -22.71 20.18 13.39
N VAL A 835 -22.83 18.86 13.50
CA VAL A 835 -21.98 18.03 14.35
C VAL A 835 -21.27 16.99 13.49
N ILE A 836 -19.97 16.82 13.71
CA ILE A 836 -19.24 15.64 13.23
C ILE A 836 -19.59 14.50 14.19
N VAL A 837 -20.36 13.54 13.71
CA VAL A 837 -20.79 12.37 14.48
C VAL A 837 -20.09 11.16 13.87
N THR A 838 -19.83 10.11 14.64
CA THR A 838 -19.58 8.77 14.10
C THR A 838 -20.88 7.97 14.13
N PRO A 839 -21.88 8.25 13.26
CA PRO A 839 -23.12 7.47 13.25
C PRO A 839 -22.81 6.05 12.77
N SER A 840 -23.39 5.07 13.45
CA SER A 840 -23.43 3.69 12.96
C SER A 840 -24.41 3.61 11.78
N LEU A 841 -23.92 3.77 10.56
CA LEU A 841 -24.70 3.49 9.35
C LEU A 841 -25.16 2.02 9.37
N LYS A 842 -26.43 1.75 9.03
CA LYS A 842 -26.90 0.36 8.95
C LYS A 842 -26.35 -0.31 7.70
N LYS A 843 -25.70 -1.46 7.85
CA LYS A 843 -25.43 -2.38 6.74
C LYS A 843 -26.70 -3.15 6.41
N PHE A 844 -27.30 -2.88 5.26
CA PHE A 844 -28.45 -3.60 4.73
C PHE A 844 -27.98 -4.80 3.90
N SER A 845 -28.74 -5.89 3.94
CA SER A 845 -28.58 -6.95 2.94
C SER A 845 -29.27 -6.55 1.63
N LEU A 846 -28.83 -7.12 0.51
CA LEU A 846 -29.47 -6.90 -0.79
C LEU A 846 -30.92 -7.42 -0.77
N VAL A 847 -31.19 -8.47 0.02
CA VAL A 847 -32.55 -9.01 0.23
C VAL A 847 -33.43 -8.00 0.94
N ASP A 848 -32.91 -7.29 1.95
CA ASP A 848 -33.66 -6.24 2.64
C ASP A 848 -34.08 -5.14 1.66
N LEU A 849 -33.14 -4.69 0.83
CA LEU A 849 -33.39 -3.63 -0.14
C LEU A 849 -34.29 -4.07 -1.29
N LYS A 850 -34.14 -5.31 -1.77
CA LYS A 850 -35.11 -5.92 -2.70
C LYS A 850 -36.50 -5.96 -2.08
N THR A 851 -36.63 -6.36 -0.82
CA THR A 851 -37.94 -6.42 -0.14
C THR A 851 -38.54 -5.03 0.03
N ALA A 852 -37.75 -4.06 0.51
CA ALA A 852 -38.18 -2.69 0.75
C ALA A 852 -38.61 -1.98 -0.55
N THR A 853 -37.95 -2.27 -1.68
CA THR A 853 -38.20 -1.65 -2.99
C THR A 853 -39.12 -2.47 -3.92
N LYS A 854 -39.63 -3.62 -3.44
CA LYS A 854 -40.39 -4.61 -4.22
C LYS A 854 -39.62 -5.15 -5.44
N ASN A 855 -38.34 -5.45 -5.24
CA ASN A 855 -37.37 -5.96 -6.19
C ASN A 855 -37.00 -4.93 -7.27
N PHE A 856 -36.70 -3.69 -6.86
CA PHE A 856 -36.30 -2.59 -7.75
C PHE A 856 -37.25 -2.41 -8.94
N ARG A 857 -38.56 -2.48 -8.65
CA ARG A 857 -39.61 -2.36 -9.65
C ARG A 857 -39.51 -1.02 -10.39
N PRO A 858 -39.72 -0.97 -11.72
CA PRO A 858 -39.73 0.28 -12.47
C PRO A 858 -40.73 1.31 -11.91
N GLU A 859 -41.86 0.87 -11.34
CA GLU A 859 -42.85 1.79 -10.76
C GLU A 859 -42.40 2.45 -9.45
N SER A 860 -41.36 1.94 -8.80
CA SER A 860 -40.73 2.57 -7.64
C SER A 860 -39.49 3.39 -8.01
N MET A 861 -39.09 3.43 -9.27
CA MET A 861 -37.97 4.25 -9.73
C MET A 861 -38.32 5.74 -9.62
N ILE A 862 -37.47 6.48 -8.90
CA ILE A 862 -37.58 7.93 -8.69
C ILE A 862 -36.77 8.66 -9.76
N GLU A 863 -35.56 8.17 -10.05
CA GLU A 863 -34.59 8.84 -10.91
C GLU A 863 -33.64 7.82 -11.55
N GLU A 864 -33.19 8.14 -12.76
CA GLU A 864 -32.15 7.43 -13.50
C GLU A 864 -31.15 8.47 -14.05
N GLY A 865 -29.88 8.36 -13.66
CA GLY A 865 -28.84 9.31 -14.03
C GLY A 865 -27.45 8.68 -14.14
N GLY A 866 -26.44 9.49 -14.45
CA GLY A 866 -25.04 9.03 -14.64
C GLY A 866 -24.43 8.34 -13.40
N PHE A 867 -25.05 8.51 -12.24
CA PHE A 867 -24.60 7.98 -10.94
C PHE A 867 -25.46 6.78 -10.44
N GLY A 868 -26.26 6.19 -11.33
CA GLY A 868 -27.09 5.02 -11.04
C GLY A 868 -28.59 5.30 -10.97
N GLN A 869 -29.35 4.31 -10.49
CA GLN A 869 -30.81 4.32 -10.42
C GLN A 869 -31.28 4.48 -8.97
N VAL A 870 -32.25 5.36 -8.71
CA VAL A 870 -32.80 5.60 -7.37
C VAL A 870 -34.22 5.05 -7.28
N PHE A 871 -34.49 4.24 -6.26
CA PHE A 871 -35.79 3.60 -6.03
C PHE A 871 -36.40 4.01 -4.70
N LYS A 872 -37.72 4.12 -4.65
CA LYS A 872 -38.48 4.34 -3.42
C LYS A 872 -38.65 3.02 -2.66
N GLY A 873 -38.23 2.99 -1.41
CA GLY A 873 -38.40 1.87 -0.49
C GLY A 873 -39.17 2.26 0.77
N TRP A 874 -39.49 1.27 1.60
CA TRP A 874 -40.15 1.45 2.89
C TRP A 874 -39.47 0.63 3.97
N LEU A 875 -39.11 1.28 5.09
CA LEU A 875 -38.46 0.67 6.24
C LEU A 875 -39.21 0.96 7.54
N GLU A 876 -39.13 0.11 8.54
CA GLU A 876 -39.60 0.44 9.90
C GLU A 876 -38.70 1.49 10.56
N GLU A 877 -39.28 2.46 11.27
CA GLU A 877 -38.54 3.62 11.80
C GLU A 877 -37.44 3.26 12.81
N LYS A 878 -37.69 2.31 13.71
CA LYS A 878 -36.75 1.96 14.79
C LYS A 878 -35.74 0.90 14.38
N THR A 879 -36.19 -0.12 13.67
CA THR A 879 -35.38 -1.30 13.32
C THR A 879 -34.69 -1.13 11.96
N LEU A 880 -35.18 -0.19 11.14
CA LEU A 880 -34.83 -0.06 9.72
C LEU A 880 -35.02 -1.38 8.95
N ALA A 881 -35.90 -2.27 9.41
CA ALA A 881 -36.24 -3.51 8.70
C ALA A 881 -37.18 -3.20 7.52
N PRO A 882 -37.20 -4.01 6.45
CA PRO A 882 -38.13 -3.82 5.34
C PRO A 882 -39.59 -3.78 5.81
N SER A 883 -40.35 -2.78 5.37
CA SER A 883 -41.75 -2.59 5.75
C SER A 883 -42.66 -2.56 4.52
N ARG A 884 -43.97 -2.71 4.77
CA ARG A 884 -44.98 -2.58 3.72
C ARG A 884 -45.13 -1.11 3.33
N ALA A 885 -45.40 -0.87 2.05
CA ALA A 885 -45.64 0.46 1.53
C ALA A 885 -46.78 1.16 2.29
N GLY A 886 -46.52 2.37 2.80
CA GLY A 886 -47.48 3.15 3.58
C GLY A 886 -47.50 2.87 5.09
N VAL A 887 -46.75 1.88 5.60
CA VAL A 887 -46.71 1.54 7.03
C VAL A 887 -45.43 2.05 7.71
N GLY A 888 -44.29 1.92 7.06
CA GLY A 888 -42.99 2.40 7.56
C GLY A 888 -42.63 3.82 7.13
N ILE A 889 -41.39 4.22 7.38
CA ILE A 889 -40.79 5.43 6.82
C ILE A 889 -40.39 5.21 5.35
N PRO A 890 -40.68 6.15 4.44
CA PRO A 890 -40.20 6.08 3.07
C PRO A 890 -38.69 6.36 3.00
N VAL A 891 -37.98 5.63 2.16
CA VAL A 891 -36.54 5.79 1.92
C VAL A 891 -36.24 5.85 0.43
N ALA A 892 -35.11 6.47 0.07
CA ALA A 892 -34.56 6.45 -1.28
C ALA A 892 -33.37 5.49 -1.32
N VAL A 893 -33.42 4.50 -2.21
CA VAL A 893 -32.38 3.48 -2.39
C VAL A 893 -31.68 3.74 -3.72
N LYS A 894 -30.48 4.32 -3.67
CA LYS A 894 -29.62 4.54 -4.84
C LYS A 894 -28.84 3.27 -5.12
N LYS A 895 -28.96 2.73 -6.33
CA LYS A 895 -28.23 1.58 -6.84
C LYS A 895 -27.21 2.08 -7.87
N SER A 896 -25.94 1.95 -7.54
CA SER A 896 -24.84 2.39 -8.41
C SER A 896 -24.69 1.44 -9.60
N SER A 897 -24.15 1.95 -10.71
CA SER A 897 -23.92 1.15 -11.92
C SER A 897 -22.82 0.09 -11.69
N PRO A 898 -23.11 -1.22 -11.83
CA PRO A 898 -22.22 -2.31 -11.39
C PRO A 898 -20.93 -2.45 -12.22
N ASP A 899 -20.88 -1.91 -13.44
CA ASP A 899 -19.77 -2.13 -14.39
C ASP A 899 -18.78 -0.95 -14.50
N SER A 900 -18.85 0.04 -13.59
CA SER A 900 -17.97 1.22 -13.63
C SER A 900 -17.11 1.34 -12.38
N THR A 901 -15.79 1.47 -12.55
CA THR A 901 -14.84 1.82 -11.49
C THR A 901 -15.21 3.14 -10.79
N GLN A 902 -15.89 4.02 -11.52
CA GLN A 902 -16.44 5.28 -11.03
C GLN A 902 -17.58 5.08 -10.00
N GLY A 903 -18.49 4.11 -10.21
CA GLY A 903 -19.62 3.87 -9.31
C GLY A 903 -19.20 3.38 -7.91
N LEU A 904 -18.14 2.57 -7.81
CA LEU A 904 -17.55 2.19 -6.53
C LEU A 904 -16.94 3.39 -5.81
N HIS A 905 -16.18 4.23 -6.52
CA HIS A 905 -15.52 5.40 -5.95
C HIS A 905 -16.54 6.40 -5.40
N GLU A 906 -17.59 6.69 -6.16
CA GLU A 906 -18.67 7.58 -5.74
C GLU A 906 -19.40 7.04 -4.52
N TRP A 907 -19.73 5.75 -4.52
CA TRP A 907 -20.35 5.08 -3.37
C TRP A 907 -19.49 5.21 -2.10
N GLN A 908 -18.18 4.97 -2.20
CA GLN A 908 -17.24 5.13 -1.09
C GLN A 908 -17.16 6.57 -0.61
N CYS A 909 -17.10 7.55 -1.53
CA CYS A 909 -17.11 8.97 -1.19
C CYS A 909 -18.38 9.34 -0.43
N GLU A 910 -19.56 8.92 -0.90
CA GLU A 910 -20.82 9.22 -0.22
C GLU A 910 -20.89 8.63 1.19
N VAL A 911 -20.47 7.37 1.38
CA VAL A 911 -20.36 6.75 2.70
C VAL A 911 -19.38 7.54 3.59
N ARG A 912 -18.23 7.95 3.04
CA ARG A 912 -17.17 8.67 3.76
C ARG A 912 -17.62 10.04 4.26
N PHE A 913 -18.38 10.79 3.47
CA PHE A 913 -18.84 12.14 3.82
C PHE A 913 -20.16 12.11 4.59
N LEU A 914 -21.23 11.54 4.01
CA LEU A 914 -22.54 11.52 4.66
C LEU A 914 -22.63 10.57 5.85
N GLY A 915 -21.71 9.60 5.93
CA GLY A 915 -21.54 8.76 7.13
C GLY A 915 -20.87 9.46 8.31
N LYS A 916 -20.40 10.71 8.18
CA LYS A 916 -19.75 11.46 9.28
C LYS A 916 -20.40 12.80 9.58
N PHE A 917 -20.97 13.41 8.55
CA PHE A 917 -21.53 14.75 8.65
C PHE A 917 -23.03 14.66 8.91
N HIS A 918 -23.47 15.26 10.01
CA HIS A 918 -24.89 15.46 10.29
C HIS A 918 -25.22 16.95 10.36
N HIS A 919 -26.11 17.40 9.47
CA HIS A 919 -26.55 18.79 9.40
C HIS A 919 -27.97 18.85 8.82
N PRO A 920 -28.85 19.76 9.27
CA PRO A 920 -30.24 19.87 8.79
C PRO A 920 -30.36 20.03 7.27
N ASN A 921 -29.38 20.69 6.64
CA ASN A 921 -29.36 20.96 5.20
C ASN A 921 -28.46 20.01 4.40
N LEU A 922 -28.12 18.84 4.95
CA LEU A 922 -27.49 17.74 4.23
C LEU A 922 -28.43 16.53 4.25
N VAL A 923 -28.50 15.78 3.16
CA VAL A 923 -29.33 14.56 3.10
C VAL A 923 -28.78 13.52 4.06
N LYS A 924 -29.66 12.94 4.89
CA LYS A 924 -29.30 11.89 5.84
C LYS A 924 -29.12 10.54 5.14
N LEU A 925 -27.90 10.01 5.18
CA LEU A 925 -27.61 8.63 4.85
C LEU A 925 -27.99 7.72 6.03
N LEU A 926 -28.90 6.77 5.80
CA LEU A 926 -29.40 5.83 6.80
C LEU A 926 -28.55 4.55 6.83
N GLY A 927 -27.98 4.17 5.70
CA GLY A 927 -27.12 3.01 5.59
C GLY A 927 -26.73 2.66 4.17
N TYR A 928 -26.11 1.50 4.00
CA TYR A 928 -25.53 1.06 2.74
C TYR A 928 -25.65 -0.46 2.57
N CYS A 929 -25.49 -0.94 1.34
CA CYS A 929 -25.41 -2.35 1.01
C CYS A 929 -24.25 -2.58 0.04
N TRP A 930 -23.46 -3.62 0.31
CA TRP A 930 -22.44 -4.14 -0.58
C TRP A 930 -22.49 -5.67 -0.54
N GLU A 931 -23.21 -6.24 -1.51
CA GLU A 931 -23.39 -7.68 -1.69
C GLU A 931 -23.52 -7.97 -3.19
N GLU A 932 -23.11 -9.16 -3.65
CA GLU A 932 -23.25 -9.61 -5.06
C GLU A 932 -22.68 -8.61 -6.10
N ASN A 933 -21.59 -7.92 -5.78
CA ASN A 933 -21.00 -6.86 -6.61
C ASN A 933 -21.95 -5.69 -6.92
N GLN A 934 -22.94 -5.43 -6.05
CA GLN A 934 -23.83 -4.27 -6.14
C GLN A 934 -23.59 -3.30 -4.98
N PHE A 935 -23.48 -2.02 -5.32
CA PHE A 935 -23.25 -0.92 -4.37
C PHE A 935 -24.52 -0.09 -4.24
N LEU A 936 -25.17 -0.14 -3.07
CA LEU A 936 -26.39 0.61 -2.81
C LEU A 936 -26.27 1.51 -1.58
N LEU A 937 -26.96 2.65 -1.61
CA LEU A 937 -27.05 3.63 -0.53
C LEU A 937 -28.52 3.88 -0.20
N VAL A 938 -28.82 4.02 1.08
CA VAL A 938 -30.18 4.22 1.60
C VAL A 938 -30.24 5.58 2.29
N TYR A 939 -31.05 6.48 1.76
CA TYR A 939 -31.24 7.83 2.27
C TYR A 939 -32.66 8.03 2.81
N GLU A 940 -32.84 9.09 3.59
CA GLU A 940 -34.18 9.64 3.80
C GLU A 940 -34.84 10.01 2.46
N TYR A 941 -36.14 9.75 2.32
CA TYR A 941 -36.88 10.13 1.12
C TYR A 941 -37.40 11.56 1.20
N LEU A 942 -37.07 12.37 0.20
CA LEU A 942 -37.48 13.78 0.10
C LEU A 942 -38.60 13.95 -0.96
N PRO A 943 -39.86 14.12 -0.54
CA PRO A 943 -41.02 13.93 -1.41
C PRO A 943 -41.24 15.03 -2.45
N LYS A 944 -40.61 16.21 -2.31
CA LYS A 944 -40.70 17.28 -3.32
C LYS A 944 -39.62 17.16 -4.39
N GLY A 945 -38.70 16.19 -4.31
CA GLY A 945 -37.64 16.00 -5.31
C GLY A 945 -36.64 17.16 -5.35
N SER A 946 -35.94 17.32 -6.46
CA SER A 946 -34.90 18.34 -6.63
C SER A 946 -35.45 19.73 -6.95
N LEU A 947 -34.69 20.78 -6.60
CA LEU A 947 -34.97 22.17 -6.95
C LEU A 947 -35.10 22.34 -8.47
N GLU A 948 -34.31 21.61 -9.26
CA GLU A 948 -34.40 21.59 -10.71
C GLU A 948 -35.84 21.33 -11.20
N ASN A 949 -36.53 20.36 -10.59
CA ASN A 949 -37.90 19.99 -10.96
C ASN A 949 -38.89 21.13 -10.72
N HIS A 950 -38.64 22.01 -9.75
CA HIS A 950 -39.51 23.16 -9.47
C HIS A 950 -39.14 24.39 -10.29
N LEU A 951 -37.86 24.57 -10.61
CA LEU A 951 -37.40 25.70 -11.41
C LEU A 951 -37.71 25.52 -12.90
N PHE A 952 -37.57 24.33 -13.49
CA PHE A 952 -37.65 24.18 -14.95
C PHE A 952 -38.87 23.43 -15.47
N SER A 953 -39.71 22.88 -14.58
CA SER A 953 -40.96 22.25 -15.01
C SER A 953 -42.10 23.26 -15.25
N LYS A 954 -43.15 22.81 -15.94
CA LYS A 954 -44.37 23.59 -16.21
C LYS A 954 -45.35 23.65 -15.02
N GLY A 955 -44.92 23.25 -13.83
CA GLY A 955 -45.72 23.26 -12.61
C GLY A 955 -45.90 24.67 -12.00
N GLU A 956 -46.49 24.72 -10.82
CA GLU A 956 -46.60 25.95 -10.04
C GLU A 956 -45.22 26.51 -9.69
N ALA A 957 -45.00 27.80 -9.95
CA ALA A 957 -43.71 28.42 -9.72
C ALA A 957 -43.48 28.68 -8.22
N LEU A 958 -42.25 28.40 -7.77
CA LEU A 958 -41.84 28.78 -6.42
C LEU A 958 -41.91 30.31 -6.27
N THR A 959 -42.54 30.76 -5.19
CA THR A 959 -42.56 32.17 -4.80
C THR A 959 -41.14 32.67 -4.51
N TRP A 960 -40.95 33.99 -4.58
CA TRP A 960 -39.68 34.63 -4.25
C TRP A 960 -39.17 34.23 -2.86
N ASP A 961 -40.03 34.26 -1.85
CA ASP A 961 -39.65 33.93 -0.47
C ASP A 961 -39.24 32.46 -0.32
N THR A 962 -39.93 31.54 -1.00
CA THR A 962 -39.56 30.12 -0.99
C THR A 962 -38.24 29.89 -1.70
N ARG A 963 -37.98 30.57 -2.83
CA ARG A 963 -36.68 30.50 -3.51
C ARG A 963 -35.55 30.99 -2.62
N LEU A 964 -35.73 32.13 -1.92
CA LEU A 964 -34.75 32.67 -0.99
C LEU A 964 -34.50 31.72 0.20
N LYS A 965 -35.56 31.14 0.76
CA LYS A 965 -35.45 30.12 1.82
C LYS A 965 -34.54 28.97 1.36
N ILE A 966 -34.80 28.41 0.18
CA ILE A 966 -34.06 27.26 -0.36
C ILE A 966 -32.56 27.59 -0.53
N VAL A 967 -32.22 28.74 -1.11
CA VAL A 967 -30.80 29.09 -1.35
C VAL A 967 -30.06 29.45 -0.06
N ILE A 968 -30.74 30.02 0.94
CA ILE A 968 -30.16 30.25 2.26
C ILE A 968 -29.83 28.92 2.92
N GLU A 969 -30.78 27.99 2.94
CA GLU A 969 -30.60 26.66 3.53
C GLU A 969 -29.53 25.83 2.78
N ALA A 970 -29.46 25.93 1.45
CA ALA A 970 -28.39 25.32 0.67
C ALA A 970 -27.02 25.95 0.99
N ALA A 971 -26.96 27.27 1.19
CA ALA A 971 -25.75 27.96 1.63
C ALA A 971 -25.33 27.58 3.05
N GLU A 972 -26.27 27.30 3.96
CA GLU A 972 -25.99 26.81 5.32
C GLU A 972 -25.29 25.45 5.28
N GLY A 973 -25.81 24.53 4.45
CA GLY A 973 -25.18 23.23 4.21
C GLY A 973 -23.77 23.34 3.63
N LEU A 974 -23.58 24.20 2.62
CA LEU A 974 -22.27 24.38 1.98
C LEU A 974 -21.27 25.09 2.92
N ASN A 975 -21.72 26.08 3.68
CA ASN A 975 -20.90 26.77 4.68
C ASN A 975 -20.44 25.83 5.80
N PHE A 976 -21.30 24.91 6.23
CA PHE A 976 -20.93 23.87 7.19
C PHE A 976 -19.80 22.97 6.65
N LEU A 977 -19.89 22.54 5.38
CA LEU A 977 -18.85 21.73 4.75
C LEU A 977 -17.51 22.48 4.65
N HIS A 978 -17.53 23.74 4.22
CA HIS A 978 -16.33 24.57 4.04
C HIS A 978 -15.60 24.87 5.34
N ASN A 979 -16.35 25.02 6.44
CA ASN A 979 -15.81 25.31 7.78
C ASN A 979 -15.54 24.05 8.62
N SER A 980 -15.70 22.85 8.06
CA SER A 980 -15.25 21.62 8.71
C SER A 980 -13.72 21.61 8.87
N GLU A 981 -13.20 20.81 9.80
CA GLU A 981 -11.76 20.74 10.13
C GLU A 981 -10.84 20.53 8.91
N LYS A 982 -11.33 19.82 7.89
CA LYS A 982 -10.59 19.50 6.65
C LYS A 982 -11.13 20.23 5.41
N SER A 983 -11.98 21.25 5.59
CA SER A 983 -12.61 22.07 4.53
C SER A 983 -13.09 21.26 3.33
N VAL A 984 -14.19 20.53 3.49
CA VAL A 984 -14.78 19.69 2.42
C VAL A 984 -15.21 20.56 1.23
N ILE A 985 -14.73 20.21 0.03
CA ILE A 985 -15.12 20.79 -1.26
C ILE A 985 -16.17 19.88 -1.88
N TYR A 986 -17.35 20.43 -2.16
CA TYR A 986 -18.53 19.68 -2.63
C TYR A 986 -18.44 19.34 -4.13
N ARG A 987 -17.85 20.23 -4.94
CA ARG A 987 -17.42 20.05 -6.34
C ARG A 987 -18.52 19.90 -7.39
N ASP A 988 -19.74 19.53 -7.03
CA ASP A 988 -20.88 19.40 -7.96
C ASP A 988 -22.13 20.16 -7.51
N PHE A 989 -21.95 21.42 -7.09
CA PHE A 989 -23.04 22.27 -6.63
C PHE A 989 -23.94 22.72 -7.80
N LYS A 990 -25.17 22.18 -7.87
CA LYS A 990 -26.15 22.42 -8.94
C LYS A 990 -27.59 22.22 -8.46
N ALA A 991 -28.57 22.75 -9.19
CA ALA A 991 -29.98 22.69 -8.79
C ALA A 991 -30.56 21.26 -8.65
N SER A 992 -30.07 20.27 -9.41
CA SER A 992 -30.51 18.87 -9.27
C SER A 992 -30.04 18.20 -7.98
N ASN A 993 -28.97 18.69 -7.37
CA ASN A 993 -28.42 18.14 -6.12
C ASN A 993 -28.96 18.86 -4.86
N ILE A 994 -29.91 19.77 -5.01
CA ILE A 994 -30.62 20.43 -3.90
C ILE A 994 -31.99 19.78 -3.80
N LEU A 995 -32.17 18.85 -2.86
CA LEU A 995 -33.42 18.14 -2.65
C LEU A 995 -34.31 18.84 -1.62
N LEU A 996 -35.62 18.69 -1.78
CA LEU A 996 -36.63 19.42 -1.02
C LEU A 996 -37.55 18.46 -0.23
N ASP A 997 -37.74 18.75 1.05
CA ASP A 997 -38.71 18.06 1.89
C ASP A 997 -40.16 18.56 1.65
N SER A 998 -41.12 18.02 2.40
CA SER A 998 -42.54 18.41 2.30
C SER A 998 -42.80 19.91 2.52
N ASN A 999 -41.95 20.60 3.27
CA ASN A 999 -42.05 22.00 3.65
C ASN A 999 -41.08 22.91 2.86
N PHE A 1000 -40.54 22.40 1.75
CA PHE A 1000 -39.53 23.09 0.94
C PHE A 1000 -38.26 23.44 1.73
N HIS A 1001 -37.89 22.65 2.74
CA HIS A 1001 -36.56 22.74 3.31
C HIS A 1001 -35.54 22.07 2.38
N ALA A 1002 -34.41 22.74 2.19
CA ALA A 1002 -33.37 22.34 1.26
C ALA A 1002 -32.30 21.48 1.93
N LYS A 1003 -31.94 20.38 1.26
CA LYS A 1003 -30.86 19.48 1.66
C LYS A 1003 -29.94 19.18 0.47
N LEU A 1004 -28.63 19.30 0.65
CA LEU A 1004 -27.64 18.92 -0.36
C LEU A 1004 -27.51 17.39 -0.40
N SER A 1005 -27.62 16.82 -1.60
CA SER A 1005 -27.48 15.38 -1.88
C SER A 1005 -26.19 15.05 -2.64
N ASP A 1006 -26.00 13.83 -3.11
CA ASP A 1006 -24.99 13.47 -4.12
C ASP A 1006 -23.53 13.91 -3.83
N PHE A 1007 -22.92 13.26 -2.83
CA PHE A 1007 -21.55 13.55 -2.39
C PHE A 1007 -20.47 12.76 -3.15
N GLY A 1008 -20.83 12.08 -4.24
CA GLY A 1008 -19.95 11.14 -4.95
C GLY A 1008 -18.67 11.76 -5.50
N LEU A 1009 -18.66 13.08 -5.72
CA LEU A 1009 -17.50 13.83 -6.23
C LEU A 1009 -16.79 14.68 -5.17
N ALA A 1010 -17.30 14.71 -3.93
CA ALA A 1010 -16.78 15.56 -2.87
C ALA A 1010 -15.32 15.20 -2.52
N LYS A 1011 -14.56 16.18 -2.05
CA LYS A 1011 -13.13 16.02 -1.75
C LYS A 1011 -12.72 16.81 -0.52
N LEU A 1012 -11.69 16.34 0.18
CA LEU A 1012 -11.09 17.11 1.28
C LEU A 1012 -10.27 18.26 0.69
N GLY A 1013 -10.44 19.46 1.24
CA GLY A 1013 -9.64 20.62 0.92
C GLY A 1013 -8.26 20.55 1.58
N PRO A 1014 -7.33 21.44 1.21
CA PRO A 1014 -6.01 21.49 1.80
C PRO A 1014 -6.07 21.97 3.25
N ILE A 1015 -5.16 21.45 4.08
CA ILE A 1015 -4.99 21.88 5.48
C ILE A 1015 -4.74 23.40 5.47
N ASN A 1016 -5.62 24.17 6.13
CA ASN A 1016 -5.67 25.64 6.21
C ASN A 1016 -6.47 26.38 5.11
N GLY A 1017 -7.02 25.70 4.09
CA GLY A 1017 -7.94 26.32 3.11
C GLY A 1017 -7.36 27.41 2.19
N VAL A 1018 -6.04 27.66 2.23
CA VAL A 1018 -5.36 28.74 1.47
C VAL A 1018 -4.87 28.29 0.08
N SER A 1019 -4.62 27.00 -0.13
CA SER A 1019 -4.12 26.44 -1.39
C SER A 1019 -5.21 25.72 -2.21
N HIS A 1020 -4.83 25.05 -3.31
CA HIS A 1020 -5.72 24.24 -4.14
C HIS A 1020 -5.44 22.74 -3.97
N VAL A 1021 -6.40 21.93 -4.40
CA VAL A 1021 -6.24 20.51 -4.64
C VAL A 1021 -6.10 20.28 -6.14
N THR A 1022 -4.97 19.73 -6.58
CA THR A 1022 -4.82 19.33 -8.00
C THR A 1022 -5.55 18.01 -8.22
N THR A 1023 -6.54 18.00 -9.09
CA THR A 1023 -7.34 16.81 -9.36
C THR A 1023 -7.91 16.81 -10.77
N ARG A 1024 -8.24 15.63 -11.31
CA ARG A 1024 -8.93 15.50 -12.60
C ARG A 1024 -10.16 16.40 -12.62
N VAL A 1025 -10.42 17.08 -13.73
CA VAL A 1025 -11.63 17.90 -13.87
C VAL A 1025 -12.85 16.99 -13.90
N MET A 1026 -13.75 17.14 -12.91
CA MET A 1026 -15.00 16.39 -12.75
C MET A 1026 -16.06 17.33 -12.18
N GLY A 1027 -17.34 17.06 -12.45
CA GLY A 1027 -18.47 17.93 -12.09
C GLY A 1027 -19.30 18.27 -13.33
N THR A 1028 -20.42 18.95 -13.12
CA THR A 1028 -21.36 19.24 -14.20
C THR A 1028 -20.93 20.47 -15.00
N GLN A 1029 -20.84 20.32 -16.33
CA GLN A 1029 -20.53 21.43 -17.24
C GLN A 1029 -21.52 22.58 -17.04
N GLY A 1030 -21.04 23.83 -17.05
CA GLY A 1030 -21.85 25.02 -16.80
C GLY A 1030 -21.85 25.49 -15.34
N TYR A 1031 -21.53 24.61 -14.38
CA TYR A 1031 -21.42 24.95 -12.95
C TYR A 1031 -19.96 24.99 -12.46
N ALA A 1032 -19.06 24.29 -13.15
CA ALA A 1032 -17.64 24.25 -12.80
C ALA A 1032 -16.95 25.61 -13.01
N ALA A 1033 -16.12 26.00 -12.04
CA ALA A 1033 -15.39 27.25 -12.05
C ALA A 1033 -14.33 27.30 -13.17
N PRO A 1034 -14.08 28.47 -13.80
CA PRO A 1034 -13.20 28.59 -14.97
C PRO A 1034 -11.75 28.19 -14.69
N GLU A 1035 -11.21 28.54 -13.53
CA GLU A 1035 -9.85 28.15 -13.12
C GLU A 1035 -9.72 26.63 -12.97
N TYR A 1036 -10.75 25.99 -12.43
CA TYR A 1036 -10.77 24.55 -12.22
C TYR A 1036 -10.83 23.81 -13.57
N MET A 1037 -11.65 24.28 -14.49
CA MET A 1037 -11.73 23.75 -15.85
C MET A 1037 -10.42 23.93 -16.64
N ALA A 1038 -9.73 25.05 -16.46
CA ALA A 1038 -8.52 25.39 -17.20
C ALA A 1038 -7.27 24.67 -16.68
N THR A 1039 -7.14 24.50 -15.35
CA THR A 1039 -5.89 24.03 -14.74
C THR A 1039 -6.03 22.75 -13.91
N GLY A 1040 -7.25 22.28 -13.63
CA GLY A 1040 -7.49 21.19 -12.68
C GLY A 1040 -7.24 21.55 -11.21
N HIS A 1041 -7.03 22.83 -10.90
CA HIS A 1041 -6.85 23.31 -9.53
C HIS A 1041 -8.22 23.57 -8.90
N LEU A 1042 -8.59 22.75 -7.92
CA LEU A 1042 -9.85 22.83 -7.20
C LEU A 1042 -9.67 23.61 -5.90
N TYR A 1043 -10.46 24.66 -5.69
CA TYR A 1043 -10.48 25.47 -4.47
C TYR A 1043 -11.81 25.29 -3.73
N VAL A 1044 -11.82 25.56 -2.42
CA VAL A 1044 -13.10 25.72 -1.67
C VAL A 1044 -14.00 26.77 -2.32
N ARG A 1045 -13.38 27.83 -2.86
CA ARG A 1045 -14.06 28.91 -3.59
C ARG A 1045 -14.55 28.52 -4.98
N SER A 1046 -14.22 27.34 -5.48
CA SER A 1046 -14.82 26.81 -6.71
C SER A 1046 -16.29 26.42 -6.49
N ASP A 1047 -16.68 25.98 -5.28
CA ASP A 1047 -18.09 25.74 -4.94
C ASP A 1047 -18.90 27.05 -4.89
N VAL A 1048 -18.28 28.15 -4.47
CA VAL A 1048 -18.91 29.49 -4.42
C VAL A 1048 -19.30 29.94 -5.84
N TYR A 1049 -18.48 29.61 -6.84
CA TYR A 1049 -18.83 29.86 -8.24
C TYR A 1049 -20.09 29.08 -8.65
N GLY A 1050 -20.12 27.77 -8.39
CA GLY A 1050 -21.30 26.94 -8.64
C GLY A 1050 -22.55 27.45 -7.91
N PHE A 1051 -22.41 27.93 -6.68
CA PHE A 1051 -23.48 28.61 -5.93
C PHE A 1051 -23.98 29.87 -6.64
N GLY A 1052 -23.07 30.69 -7.19
CA GLY A 1052 -23.41 31.85 -8.01
C GLY A 1052 -24.20 31.50 -9.27
N VAL A 1053 -23.90 30.36 -9.90
CA VAL A 1053 -24.67 29.83 -11.04
C VAL A 1053 -26.09 29.45 -10.60
N VAL A 1054 -26.26 28.72 -9.50
CA VAL A 1054 -27.58 28.35 -8.98
C VAL A 1054 -28.40 29.59 -8.57
N LEU A 1055 -27.77 30.63 -8.00
CA LEU A 1055 -28.45 31.89 -7.72
C LEU A 1055 -28.98 32.57 -9.01
N LEU A 1056 -28.25 32.48 -10.13
CA LEU A 1056 -28.75 32.95 -11.43
C LEU A 1056 -29.98 32.16 -11.87
N GLU A 1057 -29.94 30.83 -11.76
CA GLU A 1057 -31.08 29.96 -12.10
C GLU A 1057 -32.31 30.30 -11.25
N ILE A 1058 -32.10 30.64 -9.97
CA ILE A 1058 -33.13 31.07 -9.03
C ILE A 1058 -33.79 32.39 -9.46
N LEU A 1059 -33.02 33.36 -9.96
CA LEU A 1059 -33.55 34.64 -10.44
C LEU A 1059 -34.30 34.48 -11.77
N THR A 1060 -33.74 33.72 -12.71
CA THR A 1060 -34.22 33.70 -14.10
C THR A 1060 -35.21 32.57 -14.39
N GLY A 1061 -35.19 31.50 -13.59
CA GLY A 1061 -35.92 30.26 -13.90
C GLY A 1061 -35.38 29.55 -15.14
N LEU A 1062 -34.12 29.81 -15.52
CA LEU A 1062 -33.46 29.26 -16.70
C LEU A 1062 -32.31 28.31 -16.30
N ARG A 1063 -32.16 27.19 -17.02
CA ARG A 1063 -31.02 26.25 -16.89
C ARG A 1063 -29.67 26.91 -17.18
N ALA A 1064 -28.64 26.51 -16.44
CA ALA A 1064 -27.26 26.95 -16.61
C ALA A 1064 -26.70 26.67 -18.01
N LEU A 1065 -26.98 25.49 -18.58
CA LEU A 1065 -26.73 25.15 -19.98
C LEU A 1065 -28.02 24.64 -20.62
N ASP A 1066 -28.35 25.19 -21.79
CA ASP A 1066 -29.56 24.81 -22.52
C ASP A 1066 -29.29 24.82 -24.04
N PRO A 1067 -29.18 23.64 -24.68
CA PRO A 1067 -28.89 23.55 -26.11
C PRO A 1067 -30.05 24.06 -26.98
N ASN A 1068 -31.25 24.27 -26.42
CA ASN A 1068 -32.40 24.79 -27.16
C ASN A 1068 -32.40 26.32 -27.24
N ARG A 1069 -31.46 27.01 -26.57
CA ARG A 1069 -31.30 28.46 -26.65
C ARG A 1069 -30.41 28.86 -27.82
N PRO A 1070 -30.52 30.11 -28.31
CA PRO A 1070 -29.58 30.63 -29.31
C PRO A 1070 -28.12 30.47 -28.85
N PRO A 1071 -27.15 30.29 -29.78
CA PRO A 1071 -25.75 30.02 -29.43
C PRO A 1071 -25.13 31.03 -28.43
N MET A 1072 -25.48 32.31 -28.53
CA MET A 1072 -25.01 33.37 -27.61
C MET A 1072 -25.71 33.38 -26.24
N GLN A 1073 -26.66 32.46 -26.00
CA GLN A 1073 -27.43 32.31 -24.77
C GLN A 1073 -27.38 30.87 -24.23
N LEU A 1074 -26.52 30.03 -24.80
CA LEU A 1074 -26.40 28.61 -24.45
C LEU A 1074 -25.88 28.46 -23.01
N ASN A 1075 -24.90 29.28 -22.62
CA ASN A 1075 -24.41 29.39 -21.24
C ASN A 1075 -25.07 30.58 -20.53
N LEU A 1076 -25.78 30.29 -19.44
CA LEU A 1076 -26.52 31.29 -18.66
C LEU A 1076 -25.61 32.36 -18.06
N VAL A 1077 -24.42 31.98 -17.59
CA VAL A 1077 -23.46 32.91 -16.98
C VAL A 1077 -22.97 33.91 -18.02
N GLU A 1078 -22.53 33.42 -19.18
CA GLU A 1078 -22.02 34.27 -20.27
C GLU A 1078 -23.07 35.28 -20.74
N TRP A 1079 -24.34 34.86 -20.80
CA TRP A 1079 -25.45 35.71 -21.21
C TRP A 1079 -25.90 36.72 -20.13
N ALA A 1080 -26.03 36.27 -18.88
CA ALA A 1080 -26.61 37.08 -17.81
C ALA A 1080 -25.60 38.05 -17.18
N LYS A 1081 -24.34 37.61 -16.97
CA LYS A 1081 -23.30 38.37 -16.22
C LYS A 1081 -23.13 39.82 -16.72
N PRO A 1082 -23.10 40.14 -18.04
CA PRO A 1082 -22.99 41.51 -18.53
C PRO A 1082 -24.20 42.41 -18.21
N SER A 1083 -25.34 41.82 -17.88
CA SER A 1083 -26.62 42.50 -17.66
C SER A 1083 -26.95 42.69 -16.18
N LEU A 1084 -26.25 42.02 -15.26
CA LEU A 1084 -26.47 42.07 -13.81
C LEU A 1084 -26.14 43.42 -13.15
N THR A 1085 -25.48 44.33 -13.86
CA THR A 1085 -25.17 45.69 -13.36
C THR A 1085 -26.28 46.70 -13.64
N GLN A 1086 -27.27 46.37 -14.49
CA GLN A 1086 -28.28 47.30 -14.97
C GLN A 1086 -29.68 46.92 -14.50
N LYS A 1087 -30.26 47.71 -13.58
CA LYS A 1087 -31.61 47.49 -13.01
C LYS A 1087 -32.68 47.11 -14.05
N LYS A 1088 -32.76 47.84 -15.17
CA LYS A 1088 -33.76 47.58 -16.23
C LYS A 1088 -33.54 46.25 -16.94
N LYS A 1089 -32.29 45.80 -17.09
CA LYS A 1089 -31.98 44.50 -17.71
C LYS A 1089 -32.22 43.35 -16.73
N ILE A 1090 -31.90 43.54 -15.45
CA ILE A 1090 -32.21 42.58 -14.38
C ILE A 1090 -33.72 42.29 -14.34
N GLN A 1091 -34.56 43.34 -14.35
CA GLN A 1091 -36.02 43.16 -14.36
C GLN A 1091 -36.54 42.38 -15.57
N LYS A 1092 -35.86 42.45 -16.72
CA LYS A 1092 -36.24 41.73 -17.94
C LYS A 1092 -35.82 40.26 -17.93
N MET A 1093 -34.78 39.89 -17.18
CA MET A 1093 -34.30 38.51 -17.08
C MET A 1093 -34.97 37.71 -15.95
N MET A 1094 -35.67 38.39 -15.04
CA MET A 1094 -36.38 37.73 -13.94
C MET A 1094 -37.39 36.71 -14.49
N ASP A 1095 -37.53 35.59 -13.79
CA ASP A 1095 -38.49 34.55 -14.12
C ASP A 1095 -39.90 35.16 -14.27
N PRO A 1096 -40.50 35.11 -15.48
CA PRO A 1096 -41.81 35.71 -15.72
C PRO A 1096 -42.90 35.14 -14.82
N ARG A 1097 -42.75 33.89 -14.35
CA ARG A 1097 -43.72 33.22 -13.47
C ARG A 1097 -43.75 33.79 -12.04
N LEU A 1098 -42.77 34.61 -11.67
CA LEU A 1098 -42.81 35.35 -10.40
C LEU A 1098 -43.79 36.54 -10.45
N GLU A 1099 -44.32 36.92 -11.62
CA GLU A 1099 -45.35 37.96 -11.79
C GLU A 1099 -45.01 39.29 -11.10
N HIS A 1100 -43.72 39.66 -11.06
CA HIS A 1100 -43.21 40.85 -10.35
C HIS A 1100 -43.46 40.85 -8.83
N LYS A 1101 -43.78 39.70 -8.21
CA LYS A 1101 -43.95 39.52 -6.76
C LYS A 1101 -42.59 39.29 -6.08
N TYR A 1102 -41.73 40.31 -6.13
CA TYR A 1102 -40.43 40.32 -5.45
C TYR A 1102 -39.99 41.77 -5.19
N PRO A 1103 -39.30 42.05 -4.07
CA PRO A 1103 -38.74 43.37 -3.83
C PRO A 1103 -37.60 43.66 -4.80
N ILE A 1104 -37.69 44.77 -5.53
CA ILE A 1104 -36.68 45.09 -6.55
C ILE A 1104 -35.29 45.39 -5.95
N SER A 1105 -35.26 45.94 -4.73
CA SER A 1105 -34.03 46.17 -3.97
C SER A 1105 -33.34 44.85 -3.59
N ALA A 1106 -34.13 43.84 -3.19
CA ALA A 1106 -33.66 42.50 -2.89
C ALA A 1106 -33.03 41.86 -4.13
N VAL A 1107 -33.71 41.92 -5.27
CA VAL A 1107 -33.20 41.38 -6.55
C VAL A 1107 -31.88 42.05 -6.98
N ILE A 1108 -31.77 43.38 -6.87
CA ILE A 1108 -30.53 44.10 -7.22
C ILE A 1108 -29.37 43.67 -6.32
N ARG A 1109 -29.63 43.50 -5.02
CA ARG A 1109 -28.60 43.06 -4.07
C ARG A 1109 -28.20 41.60 -4.31
N THR A 1110 -29.14 40.72 -4.64
CA THR A 1110 -28.82 39.35 -5.07
C THR A 1110 -28.00 39.34 -6.35
N ALA A 1111 -28.31 40.19 -7.34
CA ALA A 1111 -27.51 40.32 -8.56
C ALA A 1111 -26.07 40.79 -8.29
N ALA A 1112 -25.87 41.71 -7.34
CA ALA A 1112 -24.54 42.12 -6.90
C ALA A 1112 -23.78 40.97 -6.21
N LEU A 1113 -24.45 40.17 -5.39
CA LEU A 1113 -23.86 38.97 -4.77
C LEU A 1113 -23.45 37.93 -5.82
N ILE A 1114 -24.30 37.69 -6.82
CA ILE A 1114 -24.01 36.78 -7.95
C ILE A 1114 -22.72 37.20 -8.67
N LEU A 1115 -22.56 38.49 -8.99
CA LEU A 1115 -21.35 38.99 -9.66
C LEU A 1115 -20.08 38.66 -8.85
N ARG A 1116 -20.13 38.82 -7.53
CA ARG A 1116 -19.01 38.50 -6.64
C ARG A 1116 -18.73 36.99 -6.57
N CYS A 1117 -19.76 36.15 -6.55
CA CYS A 1117 -19.59 34.69 -6.58
C CYS A 1117 -19.00 34.20 -7.92
N LEU A 1118 -19.32 34.87 -9.03
CA LEU A 1118 -18.89 34.53 -10.38
C LEU A 1118 -17.60 35.27 -10.83
N GLU A 1119 -16.82 35.80 -9.89
CA GLU A 1119 -15.50 36.37 -10.17
C GLU A 1119 -14.57 35.32 -10.80
N GLU A 1120 -13.75 35.75 -11.77
CA GLU A 1120 -12.83 34.85 -12.48
C GLU A 1120 -11.72 34.35 -11.54
N ASP A 1121 -11.14 35.24 -10.74
CA ASP A 1121 -10.15 34.88 -9.71
C ASP A 1121 -10.87 34.35 -8.46
N PRO A 1122 -10.65 33.09 -8.04
CA PRO A 1122 -11.25 32.54 -6.83
C PRO A 1122 -10.97 33.40 -5.59
N LYS A 1123 -9.82 34.10 -5.50
CA LYS A 1123 -9.48 34.94 -4.33
C LYS A 1123 -10.41 36.13 -4.12
N ASN A 1124 -11.13 36.55 -5.16
CA ASN A 1124 -12.08 37.65 -5.08
C ASN A 1124 -13.50 37.19 -4.73
N ARG A 1125 -13.77 35.87 -4.79
CA ARG A 1125 -15.07 35.31 -4.42
C ARG A 1125 -15.26 35.34 -2.90
N PRO A 1126 -16.43 35.71 -2.38
CA PRO A 1126 -16.69 35.72 -0.95
C PRO A 1126 -16.67 34.30 -0.35
N PRO A 1127 -16.27 34.12 0.92
CA PRO A 1127 -16.51 32.87 1.64
C PRO A 1127 -18.01 32.68 1.91
N MET A 1128 -18.45 31.42 2.11
CA MET A 1128 -19.87 31.10 2.23
C MET A 1128 -20.56 31.71 3.46
N ASP A 1129 -19.83 32.00 4.54
CA ASP A 1129 -20.37 32.69 5.72
C ASP A 1129 -20.76 34.15 5.38
N GLU A 1130 -20.03 34.78 4.46
CA GLU A 1130 -20.38 36.11 3.96
C GLU A 1130 -21.55 36.06 2.99
N VAL A 1131 -21.59 35.07 2.10
CA VAL A 1131 -22.72 34.81 1.20
C VAL A 1131 -24.01 34.65 2.00
N LEU A 1132 -23.98 33.87 3.09
CA LEU A 1132 -25.10 33.68 3.99
C LEU A 1132 -25.61 34.99 4.61
N ARG A 1133 -24.71 35.79 5.18
CA ARG A 1133 -25.06 37.10 5.77
C ARG A 1133 -25.74 38.00 4.74
N GLU A 1134 -25.24 38.04 3.52
CA GLU A 1134 -25.86 38.86 2.46
C GLU A 1134 -27.25 38.35 2.07
N LEU A 1135 -27.45 37.03 1.96
CA LEU A 1135 -28.77 36.45 1.67
C LEU A 1135 -29.78 36.67 2.80
N GLU A 1136 -29.35 36.63 4.07
CA GLU A 1136 -30.20 36.97 5.21
C GLU A 1136 -30.67 38.42 5.17
N ILE A 1137 -29.78 39.34 4.78
CA ILE A 1137 -30.14 40.75 4.57
C ILE A 1137 -31.16 40.87 3.43
N VAL A 1138 -30.94 40.19 2.31
CA VAL A 1138 -31.90 40.15 1.19
C VAL A 1138 -33.28 39.65 1.63
N ARG A 1139 -33.34 38.59 2.46
CA ARG A 1139 -34.61 38.05 3.01
C ARG A 1139 -35.36 39.05 3.88
N SER A 1140 -34.66 39.97 4.54
CA SER A 1140 -35.27 41.00 5.40
C SER A 1140 -35.84 42.19 4.63
N MET A 1141 -35.53 42.33 3.34
CA MET A 1141 -36.01 43.44 2.51
C MET A 1141 -37.48 43.26 2.12
N ARG A 1142 -38.28 44.30 2.31
CA ARG A 1142 -39.68 44.38 1.85
C ARG A 1142 -39.85 45.66 1.04
N ASP A 1143 -40.76 45.64 0.06
CA ASP A 1143 -41.14 46.87 -0.65
C ASP A 1143 -41.98 47.76 0.28
N GLU A 1144 -41.67 49.07 0.32
CA GLU A 1144 -42.56 50.03 0.97
C GLU A 1144 -43.86 50.18 0.15
N PRO A 1145 -45.05 50.21 0.79
CA PRO A 1145 -46.29 50.44 0.09
C PRO A 1145 -46.29 51.86 -0.51
N LYS A 1146 -46.47 51.94 -1.84
CA LYS A 1146 -46.62 53.24 -2.52
C LYS A 1146 -47.92 53.91 -2.06
N GLU A 1147 -47.81 55.02 -1.34
CA GLU A 1147 -48.92 55.93 -1.08
C GLU A 1147 -49.59 56.37 -2.39
N GLU A 1148 -50.91 56.24 -2.45
CA GLU A 1148 -51.77 56.79 -3.50
C GLU A 1148 -51.68 58.33 -3.51
N LYS A 1149 -50.84 58.89 -4.40
CA LYS A 1149 -50.95 60.32 -4.74
C LYS A 1149 -52.19 60.54 -5.60
N ARG A 1150 -53.27 60.96 -4.93
CA ARG A 1150 -54.47 61.57 -5.53
C ARG A 1150 -54.08 62.65 -6.54
N LYS A 1151 -54.60 62.51 -7.76
CA LYS A 1151 -54.54 63.49 -8.85
C LYS A 1151 -55.11 64.84 -8.40
N ARG A 1152 -54.37 65.93 -8.60
CA ARG A 1152 -54.95 67.27 -8.80
C ARG A 1152 -55.01 67.56 -10.30
N SER A 1153 -56.19 68.02 -10.70
CA SER A 1153 -56.70 68.29 -12.04
C SER A 1153 -56.08 69.51 -12.71
N SER A 1154 -55.97 69.44 -14.04
CA SER A 1154 -56.22 70.46 -15.09
C SER A 1154 -55.19 70.24 -16.20
N GLY A 1155 -55.48 70.01 -17.48
CA GLY A 1155 -56.65 70.23 -18.31
C GLY A 1155 -56.12 70.54 -19.72
N GLY A 1156 -56.73 69.99 -20.78
CA GLY A 1156 -56.46 70.38 -22.17
C GLY A 1156 -56.05 69.23 -23.11
N PRO A 1157 -56.46 69.28 -24.39
CA PRO A 1157 -57.49 68.35 -24.87
C PRO A 1157 -57.11 67.57 -26.16
N ASP A 1158 -58.01 66.63 -26.49
CA ASP A 1158 -58.36 66.14 -27.84
C ASP A 1158 -57.36 65.29 -28.63
N ASN A 1159 -57.74 64.28 -29.44
CA ASN A 1159 -59.02 63.93 -30.06
C ASN A 1159 -58.96 62.46 -30.52
N ASN A 1160 -60.11 61.74 -30.43
CA ASN A 1160 -60.74 60.83 -31.42
C ASN A 1160 -59.87 59.84 -32.25
N ARG A 1161 -60.25 58.60 -32.62
CA ARG A 1161 -61.48 57.76 -32.58
C ARG A 1161 -61.16 56.41 -33.29
N ILE A 1162 -61.83 55.33 -32.87
CA ILE A 1162 -62.38 54.20 -33.68
C ILE A 1162 -61.35 53.24 -34.36
N ASN A 1163 -61.18 51.95 -34.03
CA ASN A 1163 -62.06 50.79 -33.80
C ASN A 1163 -62.76 50.21 -35.05
N ARG A 1164 -62.39 49.00 -35.49
CA ARG A 1164 -63.17 48.05 -36.34
C ARG A 1164 -62.51 46.66 -36.18
N ASN A 1165 -63.13 45.68 -35.51
CA ASN A 1165 -64.09 44.67 -36.03
C ASN A 1165 -63.60 43.99 -37.34
N GLY A 1166 -63.61 42.68 -37.54
CA GLY A 1166 -64.22 41.53 -36.84
C GLY A 1166 -64.02 40.27 -37.70
N SER A 1167 -64.36 39.10 -37.14
CA SER A 1167 -64.27 37.73 -37.70
C SER A 1167 -65.04 37.50 -39.02
N PRO A 1168 -65.02 36.28 -39.62
CA PRO A 1168 -65.97 35.24 -39.17
C PRO A 1168 -65.53 33.75 -39.30
N HIS A 1169 -66.26 32.93 -38.54
CA HIS A 1169 -66.64 31.52 -38.76
C HIS A 1169 -65.62 30.36 -38.62
N VAL A 1170 -65.86 29.19 -37.99
CA VAL A 1170 -66.92 28.49 -37.20
C VAL A 1170 -67.02 27.04 -37.71
N ARG A 1171 -67.29 26.10 -36.77
CA ARG A 1171 -67.73 24.68 -36.88
C ARG A 1171 -66.60 23.64 -36.95
N ARG A 1172 -66.64 22.52 -36.19
CA ARG A 1172 -67.64 21.97 -35.26
C ARG A 1172 -67.00 20.83 -34.43
N THR A 1173 -67.16 20.90 -33.11
CA THR A 1173 -67.64 19.87 -32.14
C THR A 1173 -67.32 18.39 -32.41
N GLY A 1174 -66.67 17.68 -31.48
CA GLY A 1174 -67.29 17.05 -30.29
C GLY A 1174 -66.90 15.56 -30.31
N ARG A 1175 -66.80 14.78 -29.22
CA ARG A 1175 -67.52 14.80 -27.95
C ARG A 1175 -66.86 13.76 -27.01
N THR A 1176 -66.74 14.13 -25.73
CA THR A 1176 -66.92 13.31 -24.49
C THR A 1176 -66.12 12.02 -24.28
N ARG A 1177 -65.52 11.78 -23.11
CA ARG A 1177 -65.92 12.16 -21.75
C ARG A 1177 -64.70 12.42 -20.87
#